data_AF-A0A418KZ46-F1
#
_entry.id   AF-A0A418KZ46-F1
#
_cell.length_a   1.000
_cell.length_b   1.000
_cell.length_c   1.000
_cell.angle_alpha   90.00
_cell.angle_beta   90.00
_cell.angle_gamma   90.00
#
_symmetry.space_group_name_H-M   'P 1'
#
loop_
_entity.id
_entity.type
_entity.pdbx_description
1 polymer ?
#
loop_
_entity_poly.entity_id
_entity_poly.type
_entity_poly.pdbx_seq_one_letter_code
_entity_poly.pdbx_strand_id
1 'polypeptide(L)'
;MPRGRPVPVRDAAGSAGDRAGRGEARRRAAAQCRRPVLRRWPNGSAPRRRPRLAPTRAGHWDALGGVGVSRPRVALAGVHGYGALHLRRLLAARDRVDLVAVADPVPPGAGLPPGTAVHADLASLLDATPDIDVVVVATPIHTHAALAERALLAGADLLLEKPPFARLADFHRIRELARAERRAVQVGFQSLGSHALAEFDRDAFGLGPVTAVGAVGLWRRDRSYWRRSEWAGRRRLAGVDVVDGVVTNPLAHAVVTALRIAGARGVDDIGTIDLDQYRANDIEADDTSVVRIRTAGGAVVTCALTLCAPEQRPPVVTVSGPGGDAEFDYTSDRVVTSRGTRLCGRTDLLGNLLDHREHGTALVAPLEATGAFMAVMEAVRTAPPPIAVDAARTNDGVPVPPGIVGLATVAARRHATFRELGAPWAAPRADSRLATLRIAGQHVAHLLDGMGAAPASSPRPFLDRVRTLGGVLLSTAHPADHDWHVGVSVGITDVDGANFWGGRTYRRPAGYVWQNNHGRVFTAGIEIGPGRLAQRLEWRASESVLLYESRLLSWCPVEALGWQLTFEFTLTPAAPSARLASPGASGRPGAGYGGFFWRFPACDDVLIRNRDGATGEDAVHGRRSDWLLWSGRFAGRPATVVFRARDAHGDPWFVRHRDYPAVGAALAWDRPRVVRRAAPLTRSFQLLIADGRLSSDDVEAWAASAGSRSDDEQYHEEALSR
;
A
#
# COMPACT_ATOMS: atom_id res chain seq x y z
N MET A 1 0.67 -51.82 17.99
CA MET A 1 0.54 -53.14 17.31
C MET A 1 -0.76 -53.78 17.80
N PRO A 2 -1.64 -54.40 16.98
CA PRO A 2 -1.63 -54.62 15.54
C PRO A 2 -2.82 -53.92 14.81
N ARG A 3 -2.95 -54.21 13.50
CA ARG A 3 -3.73 -53.55 12.44
C ARG A 3 -5.24 -53.89 12.45
N GLY A 4 -6.08 -52.96 11.95
CA GLY A 4 -7.49 -53.20 11.64
C GLY A 4 -7.94 -52.52 10.33
N ARG A 5 -8.61 -53.29 9.46
CA ARG A 5 -9.32 -52.87 8.24
C ARG A 5 -10.80 -52.52 8.57
N PRO A 6 -11.56 -51.90 7.64
CA PRO A 6 -12.65 -50.96 7.95
C PRO A 6 -14.07 -51.58 7.97
N VAL A 7 -15.02 -50.82 8.53
CA VAL A 7 -16.48 -51.12 8.56
C VAL A 7 -17.26 -49.91 8.00
N PRO A 8 -18.37 -50.12 7.25
CA PRO A 8 -19.09 -49.11 6.48
C PRO A 8 -20.33 -48.55 7.20
N VAL A 9 -20.92 -47.47 6.69
CA VAL A 9 -22.27 -47.02 7.09
C VAL A 9 -23.15 -46.79 5.87
N ARG A 10 -24.36 -47.33 5.97
CA ARG A 10 -25.46 -47.43 5.00
C ARG A 10 -26.35 -46.18 4.97
N ASP A 11 -27.01 -46.02 3.82
CA ASP A 11 -28.23 -45.25 3.59
C ASP A 11 -29.43 -45.70 4.44
N ALA A 12 -30.35 -44.76 4.68
CA ALA A 12 -31.76 -45.03 4.91
C ALA A 12 -32.63 -43.96 4.23
N ALA A 13 -33.57 -44.43 3.41
CA ALA A 13 -34.62 -43.68 2.74
C ALA A 13 -35.93 -43.69 3.56
N GLY A 14 -36.87 -42.77 3.28
CA GLY A 14 -38.30 -43.07 3.48
C GLY A 14 -39.28 -41.91 3.68
N SER A 15 -40.26 -41.84 2.75
CA SER A 15 -41.61 -41.21 2.79
C SER A 15 -41.71 -39.68 2.60
N ALA A 16 -42.38 -39.07 1.61
CA ALA A 16 -43.59 -39.31 0.77
C ALA A 16 -44.89 -38.67 1.31
N GLY A 17 -45.54 -37.86 0.44
CA GLY A 17 -46.86 -37.20 0.59
C GLY A 17 -46.71 -35.69 0.84
N ASP A 18 -47.22 -34.74 0.04
CA ASP A 18 -48.50 -34.76 -0.67
C ASP A 18 -48.55 -33.78 -1.86
N ARG A 19 -49.42 -34.08 -2.83
CA ARG A 19 -49.69 -33.31 -4.05
C ARG A 19 -50.85 -32.33 -3.81
N ALA A 20 -50.80 -31.15 -4.44
CA ALA A 20 -51.82 -30.62 -5.37
C ALA A 20 -51.85 -29.08 -5.38
N GLY A 21 -52.00 -28.50 -6.58
CA GLY A 21 -52.38 -27.09 -6.74
C GLY A 21 -51.77 -26.40 -7.96
N ARG A 22 -52.27 -26.73 -9.16
CA ARG A 22 -52.09 -25.89 -10.36
C ARG A 22 -52.90 -24.60 -10.21
N GLY A 23 -52.41 -23.48 -10.74
CA GLY A 23 -53.19 -22.25 -10.90
C GLY A 23 -52.45 -21.20 -11.73
N GLU A 24 -53.00 -20.91 -12.89
CA GLU A 24 -52.48 -20.02 -13.95
C GLU A 24 -52.46 -18.52 -13.60
N ALA A 25 -51.76 -17.79 -14.49
CA ALA A 25 -52.12 -16.49 -15.05
C ALA A 25 -51.42 -15.22 -14.52
N ARG A 26 -50.46 -14.78 -15.35
CA ARG A 26 -50.34 -13.43 -15.94
C ARG A 26 -51.21 -12.32 -15.34
N ARG A 27 -50.58 -11.21 -14.93
CA ARG A 27 -50.85 -9.85 -15.46
C ARG A 27 -49.80 -8.83 -15.00
N ARG A 28 -49.55 -7.89 -15.92
CA ARG A 28 -48.68 -6.71 -15.85
C ARG A 28 -49.18 -5.71 -14.79
N ALA A 29 -48.27 -4.92 -14.19
CA ALA A 29 -48.22 -3.46 -14.34
C ALA A 29 -47.21 -2.77 -13.38
N ALA A 30 -46.47 -1.85 -13.98
CA ALA A 30 -45.71 -0.68 -13.50
C ALA A 30 -45.83 -0.22 -12.03
N ALA A 31 -44.68 0.17 -11.46
CA ALA A 31 -44.50 1.38 -10.63
C ALA A 31 -42.98 1.70 -10.51
N GLN A 32 -42.46 2.56 -11.40
CA GLN A 32 -41.97 3.91 -11.07
C GLN A 32 -41.03 4.04 -9.86
N CYS A 33 -39.75 4.26 -10.18
CA CYS A 33 -38.77 4.89 -9.31
C CYS A 33 -39.31 6.21 -8.73
N ARG A 34 -39.34 6.31 -7.40
CA ARG A 34 -39.44 7.59 -6.69
C ARG A 34 -38.17 7.81 -5.86
N ARG A 35 -37.49 8.91 -6.16
CA ARG A 35 -36.39 9.51 -5.40
C ARG A 35 -36.80 9.75 -3.93
N PRO A 36 -35.92 9.58 -2.94
CA PRO A 36 -36.14 10.16 -1.62
C PRO A 36 -35.90 11.67 -1.67
N VAL A 37 -36.94 12.42 -1.31
CA VAL A 37 -36.96 13.87 -1.16
C VAL A 37 -36.24 14.26 0.13
N LEU A 38 -35.31 15.20 0.02
CA LEU A 38 -34.71 15.95 1.12
C LEU A 38 -35.81 16.63 1.96
N ARG A 39 -35.94 16.23 3.23
CA ARG A 39 -36.75 16.99 4.20
C ARG A 39 -35.98 18.22 4.65
N ARG A 40 -36.42 19.39 4.16
CA ARG A 40 -36.13 20.71 4.73
C ARG A 40 -36.64 20.77 6.17
N TRP A 41 -35.81 21.28 7.07
CA TRP A 41 -36.22 21.80 8.38
C TRP A 41 -36.35 23.34 8.29
N PRO A 42 -37.31 23.95 9.02
CA PRO A 42 -37.74 25.33 8.79
C PRO A 42 -36.81 26.38 9.42
N ASN A 43 -36.63 27.49 8.70
CA ASN A 43 -36.03 28.72 9.20
C ASN A 43 -36.97 29.46 10.18
N GLY A 44 -36.38 30.02 11.24
CA GLY A 44 -36.77 31.34 11.75
C GLY A 44 -37.18 31.42 13.23
N SER A 45 -36.25 31.84 14.09
CA SER A 45 -36.50 32.87 15.13
C SER A 45 -35.19 33.54 15.58
N ALA A 46 -35.31 34.83 15.87
CA ALA A 46 -34.30 35.89 15.94
C ALA A 46 -33.21 35.78 17.04
N PRO A 47 -32.09 36.54 16.90
CA PRO A 47 -30.95 36.48 17.82
C PRO A 47 -31.25 37.17 19.16
N ARG A 48 -30.97 36.49 20.28
CA ARG A 48 -30.99 37.10 21.62
C ARG A 48 -29.74 37.97 21.81
N ARG A 49 -29.99 39.18 22.31
CA ARG A 49 -29.06 40.29 22.53
C ARG A 49 -27.91 39.93 23.48
N ARG A 50 -26.70 40.37 23.13
CA ARG A 50 -25.53 40.46 24.03
C ARG A 50 -25.81 41.51 25.13
N PRO A 51 -25.46 41.27 26.41
CA PRO A 51 -25.42 42.35 27.40
C PRO A 51 -24.22 43.25 27.13
N ARG A 52 -24.45 44.56 27.19
CA ARG A 52 -23.42 45.61 27.16
C ARG A 52 -22.61 45.57 28.45
N LEU A 53 -21.28 45.55 28.34
CA LEU A 53 -20.38 45.87 29.45
C LEU A 53 -20.47 47.37 29.74
N ALA A 54 -20.81 47.72 30.98
CA ALA A 54 -20.66 49.07 31.52
C ALA A 54 -19.27 49.21 32.18
N PRO A 55 -18.63 50.40 32.12
CA PRO A 55 -17.31 50.59 32.70
C PRO A 55 -17.41 50.95 34.18
N THR A 56 -16.67 50.26 35.05
CA THR A 56 -16.52 50.68 36.45
C THR A 56 -15.07 50.68 36.89
N ARG A 57 -14.57 51.92 37.00
CA ARG A 57 -13.68 52.51 38.03
C ARG A 57 -12.42 51.76 38.44
N ALA A 58 -11.30 52.42 38.14
CA ALA A 58 -10.05 52.32 38.87
C ALA A 58 -10.27 52.51 40.39
N GLY A 59 -9.64 51.64 41.18
CA GLY A 59 -9.61 51.74 42.64
C GLY A 59 -8.60 50.76 43.23
N HIS A 60 -7.53 51.34 43.78
CA HIS A 60 -6.67 50.85 44.86
C HIS A 60 -5.99 49.47 44.77
N TRP A 61 -4.67 49.55 44.61
CA TRP A 61 -3.71 48.54 45.01
C TRP A 61 -3.57 48.56 46.54
N ASP A 62 -3.86 47.44 47.21
CA ASP A 62 -2.99 46.87 48.25
C ASP A 62 -3.50 45.52 48.81
N ALA A 63 -2.56 44.58 48.86
CA ALA A 63 -2.44 43.41 49.74
C ALA A 63 -3.64 42.43 49.93
N LEU A 64 -3.64 41.31 49.17
CA LEU A 64 -4.13 40.00 49.63
C LEU A 64 -3.24 38.88 49.09
N GLY A 65 -2.99 37.88 49.94
CA GLY A 65 -1.96 36.85 49.82
C GLY A 65 -2.05 35.90 48.63
N GLY A 66 -0.95 35.16 48.45
CA GLY A 66 -0.70 34.27 47.32
C GLY A 66 -1.90 33.42 46.92
N VAL A 67 -2.29 33.55 45.66
CA VAL A 67 -3.22 32.65 45.00
C VAL A 67 -2.54 31.28 44.94
N GLY A 68 -2.88 30.40 45.87
CA GLY A 68 -2.48 29.00 45.77
C GLY A 68 -3.11 28.42 44.51
N VAL A 69 -2.30 28.12 43.50
CA VAL A 69 -2.76 27.36 42.33
C VAL A 69 -3.13 25.97 42.84
N SER A 70 -4.42 25.63 42.81
CA SER A 70 -4.88 24.29 43.16
C SER A 70 -4.27 23.27 42.20
N ARG A 71 -3.73 22.17 42.73
CA ARG A 71 -3.12 21.11 41.93
C ARG A 71 -4.15 20.50 40.97
N PRO A 72 -3.78 20.14 39.73
CA PRO A 72 -4.67 19.45 38.82
C PRO A 72 -5.20 18.14 39.42
N ARG A 73 -6.51 17.93 39.32
CA ARG A 73 -7.19 16.69 39.69
C ARG A 73 -7.07 15.67 38.58
N VAL A 74 -6.41 14.55 38.84
CA VAL A 74 -6.08 13.53 37.83
C VAL A 74 -6.83 12.24 38.08
N ALA A 75 -7.34 11.64 37.01
CA ALA A 75 -7.89 10.29 37.00
C ALA A 75 -7.07 9.35 36.11
N LEU A 76 -7.00 8.07 36.47
CA LEU A 76 -6.31 7.03 35.68
C LEU A 76 -7.26 5.89 35.31
N ALA A 77 -7.45 5.65 34.01
CA ALA A 77 -8.15 4.49 33.47
C ALA A 77 -7.16 3.44 32.95
N GLY A 78 -7.24 2.22 33.49
CA GLY A 78 -6.26 1.15 33.28
C GLY A 78 -5.09 1.28 34.27
N VAL A 79 -5.11 0.48 35.33
CA VAL A 79 -4.12 0.55 36.43
C VAL A 79 -3.09 -0.57 36.39
N HIS A 80 -3.28 -1.56 35.52
CA HIS A 80 -2.39 -2.70 35.34
C HIS A 80 -1.46 -2.54 34.12
N GLY A 81 -0.50 -3.46 33.97
CA GLY A 81 0.43 -3.42 32.83
C GLY A 81 1.21 -2.11 32.78
N TYR A 82 1.10 -1.36 31.67
CA TYR A 82 1.73 -0.05 31.54
C TYR A 82 1.04 1.03 32.41
N GLY A 83 -0.25 0.87 32.72
CA GLY A 83 -0.99 1.71 33.66
C GLY A 83 -0.38 1.74 35.06
N ALA A 84 0.25 0.64 35.49
CA ALA A 84 0.96 0.58 36.77
C ALA A 84 2.17 1.53 36.81
N LEU A 85 2.82 1.78 35.66
CA LEU A 85 3.90 2.76 35.56
C LEU A 85 3.33 4.19 35.67
N HIS A 86 2.20 4.48 35.02
CA HIS A 86 1.52 5.77 35.18
C HIS A 86 1.07 6.01 36.61
N LEU A 87 0.51 5.00 37.28
CA LEU A 87 0.16 5.09 38.69
C LEU A 87 1.38 5.44 39.55
N ARG A 88 2.52 4.76 39.36
CA ARG A 88 3.77 5.10 40.07
C ARG A 88 4.23 6.53 39.79
N ARG A 89 4.14 7.01 38.54
CA ARG A 89 4.49 8.38 38.17
C ARG A 89 3.58 9.41 38.85
N LEU A 90 2.27 9.16 38.87
CA LEU A 90 1.29 10.01 39.55
C LEU A 90 1.55 10.07 41.07
N LEU A 91 1.84 8.93 41.69
CA LEU A 91 2.20 8.86 43.12
C LEU A 91 3.51 9.60 43.42
N ALA A 92 4.48 9.55 42.51
CA ALA A 92 5.74 10.28 42.64
C ALA A 92 5.54 11.80 42.45
N ALA A 93 4.56 12.21 41.65
CA ALA A 93 4.22 13.62 41.37
C ALA A 93 3.12 14.18 42.28
N ARG A 94 2.87 13.59 43.45
CA ARG A 94 1.83 14.00 44.42
C ARG A 94 1.96 15.44 44.95
N ASP A 95 3.11 16.06 44.74
CA ASP A 95 3.38 17.47 45.03
C ASP A 95 2.91 18.41 43.91
N ARG A 96 2.64 17.86 42.71
CA ARG A 96 2.16 18.55 41.52
C ARG A 96 0.72 18.20 41.13
N VAL A 97 0.23 17.01 41.48
CA VAL A 97 -1.11 16.53 41.10
C VAL A 97 -1.85 15.88 42.27
N ASP A 98 -3.18 15.91 42.20
CA ASP A 98 -4.05 15.18 43.12
C ASP A 98 -4.69 14.00 42.37
N LEU A 99 -4.30 12.77 42.69
CA LEU A 99 -4.91 11.55 42.13
C LEU A 99 -6.27 11.30 42.81
N VAL A 100 -7.35 11.71 42.16
CA VAL A 100 -8.70 11.70 42.76
C VAL A 100 -9.46 10.40 42.51
N ALA A 101 -9.20 9.71 41.39
CA ALA A 101 -9.89 8.48 41.06
C ALA A 101 -9.10 7.57 40.12
N VAL A 102 -9.38 6.27 40.18
CA VAL A 102 -8.89 5.26 39.24
C VAL A 102 -10.02 4.37 38.74
N ALA A 103 -9.91 3.91 37.49
CA ALA A 103 -10.90 3.05 36.85
C ALA A 103 -10.23 1.82 36.22
N ASP A 104 -10.64 0.63 36.63
CA ASP A 104 -10.22 -0.63 36.03
C ASP A 104 -11.24 -1.75 36.34
N PRO A 105 -11.59 -2.62 35.36
CA PRO A 105 -12.44 -3.78 35.63
C PRO A 105 -11.89 -4.73 36.70
N VAL A 106 -10.57 -4.75 36.86
CA VAL A 106 -9.88 -5.44 37.96
C VAL A 106 -9.36 -4.38 38.93
N PRO A 107 -9.92 -4.27 40.15
CA PRO A 107 -9.51 -3.25 41.10
C PRO A 107 -8.00 -3.27 41.38
N PRO A 108 -7.37 -2.11 41.63
CA PRO A 108 -5.97 -2.05 42.00
C PRO A 108 -5.71 -2.70 43.37
N GLY A 109 -4.46 -3.09 43.61
CA GLY A 109 -4.00 -3.49 44.94
C GLY A 109 -3.95 -2.31 45.93
N ALA A 110 -3.42 -2.57 47.14
CA ALA A 110 -3.18 -1.53 48.14
C ALA A 110 -2.17 -0.47 47.68
N GLY A 111 -2.20 0.71 48.30
CA GLY A 111 -1.20 1.78 48.07
C GLY A 111 -1.69 3.00 47.29
N LEU A 112 -2.99 3.14 47.08
CA LEU A 112 -3.56 4.41 46.61
C LEU A 112 -3.53 5.48 47.72
N PRO A 113 -3.43 6.77 47.36
CA PRO A 113 -3.55 7.86 48.31
C PRO A 113 -4.91 7.81 49.04
N PRO A 114 -4.98 8.25 50.30
CA PRO A 114 -6.26 8.40 51.00
C PRO A 114 -7.21 9.29 50.20
N GLY A 115 -8.45 8.82 50.01
CA GLY A 115 -9.48 9.56 49.28
C GLY A 115 -9.52 9.32 47.77
N THR A 116 -8.60 8.53 47.20
CA THR A 116 -8.70 8.13 45.79
C THR A 116 -9.85 7.14 45.58
N ALA A 117 -10.86 7.53 44.80
CA ALA A 117 -12.00 6.67 44.48
C ALA A 117 -11.62 5.55 43.48
N VAL A 118 -12.25 4.40 43.61
CA VAL A 118 -12.01 3.23 42.73
C VAL A 118 -13.29 2.88 42.00
N HIS A 119 -13.22 2.82 40.67
CA HIS A 119 -14.35 2.54 39.79
C HIS A 119 -14.05 1.36 38.85
N ALA A 120 -15.10 0.70 38.35
CA ALA A 120 -14.95 -0.41 37.41
C ALA A 120 -14.65 0.06 35.98
N ASP A 121 -15.06 1.28 35.62
CA ASP A 121 -14.86 1.85 34.29
C ASP A 121 -14.79 3.38 34.33
N LEU A 122 -14.34 3.99 33.24
CA LEU A 122 -14.19 5.45 33.15
C LEU A 122 -15.54 6.18 33.18
N ALA A 123 -16.62 5.53 32.75
CA ALA A 123 -17.94 6.16 32.73
C ALA A 123 -18.43 6.46 34.15
N SER A 124 -18.48 5.42 34.99
CA SER A 124 -18.83 5.52 36.39
C SER A 124 -17.87 6.41 37.18
N LEU A 125 -16.60 6.46 36.79
CA LEU A 125 -15.63 7.41 37.37
C LEU A 125 -16.00 8.86 37.07
N LEU A 126 -16.24 9.19 35.80
CA LEU A 126 -16.57 10.57 35.38
C LEU A 126 -17.93 11.03 35.94
N ASP A 127 -18.90 10.12 36.05
CA ASP A 127 -20.22 10.43 36.62
C ASP A 127 -20.16 10.74 38.12
N ALA A 128 -19.30 10.03 38.86
CA ALA A 128 -19.20 10.14 40.31
C ALA A 128 -18.16 11.17 40.79
N THR A 129 -17.18 11.50 39.96
CA THR A 129 -16.03 12.35 40.33
C THR A 129 -16.02 13.62 39.48
N PRO A 130 -16.63 14.73 39.96
CA PRO A 130 -16.64 15.99 39.22
C PRO A 130 -15.26 16.65 39.16
N ASP A 131 -15.13 17.63 38.27
CA ASP A 131 -13.98 18.54 38.17
C ASP A 131 -12.64 17.81 37.96
N ILE A 132 -12.59 16.85 37.03
CA ILE A 132 -11.33 16.20 36.63
C ILE A 132 -10.62 17.04 35.58
N ASP A 133 -9.38 17.41 35.86
CA ASP A 133 -8.54 18.23 35.01
C ASP A 133 -7.83 17.42 33.92
N VAL A 134 -7.33 16.24 34.29
CA VAL A 134 -6.57 15.34 33.41
C VAL A 134 -7.06 13.91 33.58
N VAL A 135 -7.28 13.23 32.45
CA VAL A 135 -7.50 11.79 32.40
C VAL A 135 -6.29 11.13 31.73
N VAL A 136 -5.74 10.11 32.39
CA VAL A 136 -4.74 9.21 31.80
C VAL A 136 -5.45 7.93 31.35
N VAL A 137 -5.33 7.56 30.08
CA VAL A 137 -5.90 6.32 29.52
C VAL A 137 -4.78 5.37 29.13
N ALA A 138 -4.66 4.26 29.86
CA ALA A 138 -3.67 3.20 29.67
C ALA A 138 -4.34 1.81 29.52
N THR A 139 -5.42 1.77 28.74
CA THR A 139 -6.26 0.59 28.51
C THR A 139 -5.86 -0.16 27.22
N PRO A 140 -6.49 -1.30 26.86
CA PRO A 140 -6.28 -1.90 25.54
C PRO A 140 -6.67 -0.95 24.40
N ILE A 141 -5.88 -0.94 23.30
CA ILE A 141 -6.03 0.01 22.17
C ILE A 141 -7.47 0.13 21.63
N HIS A 142 -8.22 -0.97 21.54
CA HIS A 142 -9.55 -0.97 20.94
C HIS A 142 -10.59 -0.18 21.76
N THR A 143 -10.28 0.19 23.01
CA THR A 143 -11.15 1.03 23.85
C THR A 143 -10.78 2.51 23.79
N HIS A 144 -9.59 2.87 23.27
CA HIS A 144 -9.03 4.22 23.33
C HIS A 144 -9.96 5.29 22.76
N ALA A 145 -10.55 5.08 21.59
CA ALA A 145 -11.36 6.09 20.91
C ALA A 145 -12.59 6.48 21.74
N ALA A 146 -13.31 5.50 22.28
CA ALA A 146 -14.49 5.74 23.11
C ALA A 146 -14.14 6.38 24.46
N LEU A 147 -13.02 5.99 25.06
CA LEU A 147 -12.56 6.56 26.33
C LEU A 147 -12.01 7.98 26.17
N ALA A 148 -11.28 8.25 25.09
CA ALA A 148 -10.80 9.58 24.74
C ALA A 148 -11.98 10.54 24.52
N GLU A 149 -12.99 10.13 23.77
CA GLU A 149 -14.20 10.92 23.56
C GLU A 149 -14.89 11.30 24.87
N ARG A 150 -15.07 10.33 25.78
CA ARG A 150 -15.67 10.58 27.10
C ARG A 150 -14.86 11.56 27.94
N ALA A 151 -13.53 11.39 27.99
CA ALA A 151 -12.66 12.29 28.74
C ALA A 151 -12.71 13.73 28.21
N LEU A 152 -12.67 13.89 26.89
CA LEU A 152 -12.72 15.21 26.25
C LEU A 152 -14.08 15.91 26.46
N LEU A 153 -15.19 15.17 26.33
CA LEU A 153 -16.53 15.69 26.59
C LEU A 153 -16.77 16.03 28.07
N ALA A 154 -16.06 15.38 28.98
CA ALA A 154 -16.04 15.75 30.40
C ALA A 154 -15.17 17.00 30.68
N GLY A 155 -14.51 17.55 29.67
CA GLY A 155 -13.68 18.74 29.79
C GLY A 155 -12.27 18.49 30.33
N ALA A 156 -11.80 17.25 30.35
CA ALA A 156 -10.45 16.92 30.79
C ALA A 156 -9.44 16.97 29.63
N ASP A 157 -8.21 17.35 29.95
CA ASP A 157 -7.08 17.07 29.07
C ASP A 157 -6.69 15.60 29.16
N LEU A 158 -6.06 15.08 28.11
CA LEU A 158 -5.88 13.64 27.95
C LEU A 158 -4.41 13.28 27.77
N LEU A 159 -3.92 12.35 28.58
CA LEU A 159 -2.73 11.55 28.30
C LEU A 159 -3.19 10.17 27.81
N LEU A 160 -3.09 9.93 26.50
CA LEU A 160 -3.56 8.70 25.85
C LEU A 160 -2.39 7.79 25.51
N GLU A 161 -2.38 6.56 26.00
CA GLU A 161 -1.32 5.60 25.68
C GLU A 161 -1.22 5.27 24.18
N LYS A 162 -0.02 4.83 23.77
CA LYS A 162 0.25 4.43 22.40
C LYS A 162 -0.16 2.97 22.15
N PRO A 163 -0.41 2.62 20.87
CA PRO A 163 -0.78 3.53 19.78
C PRO A 163 -2.13 4.22 20.09
N PRO A 164 -2.37 5.45 19.60
CA PRO A 164 -3.54 6.21 20.01
C PRO A 164 -4.84 5.53 19.56
N PHE A 165 -4.94 5.09 18.30
CA PHE A 165 -6.12 4.41 17.76
C PHE A 165 -5.74 3.32 16.77
N ALA A 166 -6.66 2.37 16.54
CA ALA A 166 -6.52 1.34 15.50
C ALA A 166 -6.87 1.87 14.09
N ARG A 167 -7.79 2.84 13.98
CA ARG A 167 -8.32 3.36 12.70
C ARG A 167 -7.96 4.82 12.49
N LEU A 168 -7.64 5.19 11.25
CA LEU A 168 -7.42 6.60 10.90
C LEU A 168 -8.69 7.45 11.05
N ALA A 169 -9.88 6.87 10.86
CA ALA A 169 -11.14 7.56 11.06
C ALA A 169 -11.35 8.01 12.53
N ASP A 170 -10.97 7.16 13.50
CA ASP A 170 -11.04 7.52 14.92
C ASP A 170 -10.04 8.64 15.27
N PHE A 171 -8.85 8.61 14.67
CA PHE A 171 -7.89 9.71 14.79
C PHE A 171 -8.49 11.05 14.33
N HIS A 172 -9.10 11.11 13.16
CA HIS A 172 -9.71 12.35 12.66
C HIS A 172 -10.84 12.84 13.57
N ARG A 173 -11.74 11.94 13.96
CA ARG A 173 -12.88 12.24 14.84
C ARG A 173 -12.44 12.79 16.19
N ILE A 174 -11.50 12.12 16.86
CA ILE A 174 -11.04 12.55 18.19
C ILE A 174 -10.20 13.83 18.12
N ARG A 175 -9.41 14.01 17.05
CA ARG A 175 -8.67 15.26 16.82
C ARG A 175 -9.61 16.45 16.62
N GLU A 176 -10.70 16.27 15.88
CA GLU A 176 -11.72 17.32 15.68
C GLU A 176 -12.44 17.63 16.99
N LEU A 177 -12.80 16.60 17.76
CA LEU A 177 -13.40 16.76 19.08
C LEU A 177 -12.48 17.52 20.04
N ALA A 178 -11.21 17.13 20.14
CA ALA A 178 -10.24 17.81 21.02
C ALA A 178 -10.11 19.31 20.69
N ARG A 179 -10.15 19.67 19.40
CA ARG A 179 -10.16 21.07 18.96
C ARG A 179 -11.46 21.80 19.32
N ALA A 180 -12.61 21.16 19.12
CA ALA A 180 -13.91 21.72 19.47
C ALA A 180 -14.03 22.00 20.96
N GLU A 181 -13.58 21.06 21.80
CA GLU A 181 -13.60 21.17 23.26
C GLU A 181 -12.43 21.98 23.82
N ARG A 182 -11.48 22.39 22.97
CA ARG A 182 -10.23 23.10 23.34
C ARG A 182 -9.47 22.35 24.44
N ARG A 183 -9.29 21.04 24.24
CA ARG A 183 -8.58 20.15 25.15
C ARG A 183 -7.28 19.64 24.55
N ALA A 184 -6.29 19.50 25.40
CA ALA A 184 -4.98 18.99 25.07
C ALA A 184 -5.00 17.46 25.01
N VAL A 185 -4.38 16.86 23.99
CA VAL A 185 -4.18 15.42 23.90
C VAL A 185 -2.70 15.12 23.69
N GLN A 186 -2.05 14.59 24.73
CA GLN A 186 -0.69 14.07 24.70
C GLN A 186 -0.75 12.56 24.42
N VAL A 187 -0.08 12.09 23.39
CA VAL A 187 0.00 10.65 23.07
C VAL A 187 1.24 10.03 23.71
N GLY A 188 1.12 8.83 24.27
CA GLY A 188 2.15 8.09 25.03
C GLY A 188 3.41 7.66 24.25
N PHE A 189 3.78 8.36 23.18
CA PHE A 189 5.02 8.15 22.44
C PHE A 189 6.24 8.73 23.17
N GLN A 190 6.63 8.11 24.29
CA GLN A 190 7.76 8.52 25.14
C GLN A 190 9.08 8.76 24.39
N SER A 191 9.30 8.08 23.25
CA SER A 191 10.47 8.29 22.39
C SER A 191 10.54 9.69 21.79
N LEU A 192 9.39 10.37 21.61
CA LEU A 192 9.32 11.75 21.17
C LEU A 192 9.78 12.75 22.25
N GLY A 193 9.91 12.31 23.50
CA GLY A 193 10.49 13.09 24.60
C GLY A 193 11.99 13.35 24.48
N SER A 194 12.70 12.65 23.59
CA SER A 194 14.14 12.80 23.44
C SER A 194 14.53 14.16 22.88
N HIS A 195 15.44 14.86 23.55
CA HIS A 195 15.96 16.15 23.09
C HIS A 195 16.80 16.01 21.81
N ALA A 196 17.26 14.80 21.49
CA ALA A 196 17.96 14.51 20.23
C ALA A 196 17.14 14.89 18.99
N LEU A 197 15.80 14.84 19.07
CA LEU A 197 14.93 15.21 17.96
C LEU A 197 15.02 16.70 17.62
N ALA A 198 15.11 17.56 18.63
CA ALA A 198 15.31 18.98 18.43
C ALA A 198 16.74 19.31 17.96
N GLU A 199 17.72 18.48 18.33
CA GLU A 199 19.09 18.57 17.81
C GLU A 199 19.16 18.20 16.32
N PHE A 200 18.41 17.17 15.88
CA PHE A 200 18.25 16.85 14.46
C PHE A 200 17.56 17.98 13.69
N ASP A 201 16.49 18.58 14.24
CA ASP A 201 15.78 19.71 13.59
C ASP A 201 16.70 20.91 13.32
N ARG A 202 17.68 21.15 14.21
CA ARG A 202 18.63 22.28 14.10
C ARG A 202 19.95 21.88 13.41
N ASP A 203 20.04 20.69 12.85
CA ASP A 203 21.25 20.11 12.25
C ASP A 203 22.49 20.18 13.16
N ALA A 204 22.31 19.97 14.47
CA ALA A 204 23.39 20.08 15.45
C ALA A 204 24.48 19.00 15.29
N PHE A 205 24.20 17.97 14.49
CA PHE A 205 25.11 16.89 14.12
C PHE A 205 25.84 17.14 12.78
N GLY A 206 25.42 18.15 12.01
CA GLY A 206 26.03 18.55 10.74
C GLY A 206 25.84 17.50 9.63
N LEU A 207 24.67 16.88 9.57
CA LEU A 207 24.27 15.95 8.51
C LEU A 207 23.69 16.69 7.29
N GLY A 208 23.26 17.95 7.45
CA GLY A 208 22.48 18.66 6.46
C GLY A 208 21.04 18.15 6.38
N PRO A 209 20.31 18.45 5.29
CA PRO A 209 18.92 18.00 5.12
C PRO A 209 18.83 16.47 5.17
N VAL A 210 17.92 15.95 6.00
CA VAL A 210 17.68 14.51 6.13
C VAL A 210 17.12 13.97 4.80
N THR A 211 17.85 13.06 4.17
CA THR A 211 17.43 12.40 2.92
C THR A 211 16.85 11.02 3.18
N ALA A 212 17.30 10.34 4.23
CA ALA A 212 16.81 9.02 4.57
C ALA A 212 16.93 8.71 6.08
N VAL A 213 16.03 7.85 6.56
CA VAL A 213 15.99 7.36 7.93
C VAL A 213 15.74 5.86 7.94
N GLY A 214 16.62 5.09 8.56
CA GLY A 214 16.45 3.65 8.77
C GLY A 214 16.11 3.39 10.24
N ALA A 215 15.19 2.47 10.54
CA ALA A 215 14.95 2.00 11.90
C ALA A 215 15.06 0.48 11.94
N VAL A 216 15.91 -0.04 12.82
CA VAL A 216 16.10 -1.46 13.04
C VAL A 216 15.57 -1.83 14.42
N GLY A 217 14.59 -2.73 14.45
CA GLY A 217 14.04 -3.27 15.69
C GLY A 217 14.23 -4.77 15.75
N LEU A 218 15.14 -5.24 16.61
CA LEU A 218 15.47 -6.65 16.80
C LEU A 218 15.09 -7.07 18.21
N TRP A 219 13.79 -7.17 18.46
CA TRP A 219 13.28 -7.61 19.76
C TRP A 219 13.01 -9.10 19.75
N ARG A 220 12.98 -9.67 20.95
CA ARG A 220 12.74 -11.09 21.19
C ARG A 220 11.50 -11.22 22.07
N ARG A 221 10.46 -11.88 21.55
CA ARG A 221 9.22 -12.13 22.29
C ARG A 221 8.84 -13.60 22.19
N ASP A 222 8.79 -14.25 23.35
CA ASP A 222 8.41 -15.65 23.46
C ASP A 222 6.88 -15.83 23.45
N ARG A 223 6.43 -17.07 23.67
CA ARG A 223 5.02 -17.42 23.68
C ARG A 223 4.23 -16.75 24.80
N SER A 224 4.85 -16.40 25.92
CA SER A 224 4.17 -15.74 27.04
C SER A 224 3.71 -14.34 26.65
N TYR A 225 4.50 -13.64 25.83
CA TYR A 225 4.16 -12.31 25.32
C TYR A 225 2.83 -12.31 24.55
N TRP A 226 2.60 -13.33 23.73
CA TRP A 226 1.37 -13.47 22.92
C TRP A 226 0.17 -13.98 23.73
N ARG A 227 0.39 -14.46 24.96
CA ARG A 227 -0.65 -14.93 25.88
C ARG A 227 -0.98 -13.92 26.99
N ARG A 228 -0.33 -12.75 27.00
CA ARG A 228 -0.49 -11.73 28.05
C ARG A 228 -1.90 -11.17 28.14
N SER A 229 -2.67 -11.21 27.05
CA SER A 229 -4.03 -10.69 26.96
C SER A 229 -4.74 -11.26 25.74
N GLU A 230 -6.07 -11.20 25.72
CA GLU A 230 -6.88 -11.74 24.62
C GLU A 230 -6.69 -11.00 23.28
N TRP A 231 -6.24 -9.75 23.35
CA TRP A 231 -6.01 -8.89 22.18
C TRP A 231 -4.59 -9.03 21.61
N ALA A 232 -3.67 -9.70 22.31
CA ALA A 232 -2.29 -9.84 21.91
C ALA A 232 -2.14 -10.56 20.55
N GLY A 233 -1.40 -9.97 19.62
CA GLY A 233 -1.17 -10.53 18.28
C GLY A 233 -2.41 -10.57 17.39
N ARG A 234 -3.53 -9.94 17.78
CA ARG A 234 -4.77 -9.94 16.99
C ARG A 234 -4.86 -8.77 16.04
N ARG A 235 -5.48 -9.01 14.88
CA ARG A 235 -5.93 -7.93 13.99
C ARG A 235 -7.31 -7.45 14.43
N ARG A 236 -8.18 -8.38 14.87
CA ARG A 236 -9.52 -8.08 15.37
C ARG A 236 -9.85 -8.85 16.64
N LEU A 237 -10.65 -8.23 17.51
CA LEU A 237 -11.23 -8.87 18.68
C LEU A 237 -12.73 -8.52 18.72
N ALA A 238 -13.59 -9.55 18.75
CA ALA A 238 -15.05 -9.38 18.76
C ALA A 238 -15.58 -8.39 17.69
N GLY A 239 -14.99 -8.41 16.49
CA GLY A 239 -15.38 -7.52 15.38
C GLY A 239 -14.77 -6.11 15.41
N VAL A 240 -14.03 -5.75 16.46
CA VAL A 240 -13.33 -4.46 16.60
C VAL A 240 -11.87 -4.60 16.18
N ASP A 241 -11.33 -3.60 15.47
CA ASP A 241 -9.92 -3.61 15.06
C ASP A 241 -9.00 -3.36 16.27
N VAL A 242 -7.95 -4.18 16.39
CA VAL A 242 -6.92 -4.09 17.44
C VAL A 242 -5.56 -3.76 16.82
N VAL A 243 -5.21 -4.47 15.75
CA VAL A 243 -3.96 -4.26 14.99
C VAL A 243 -2.71 -4.36 15.88
N ASP A 244 -2.58 -5.42 16.68
CA ASP A 244 -1.43 -5.63 17.58
C ASP A 244 -0.25 -6.34 16.90
N GLY A 245 0.41 -5.64 15.98
CA GLY A 245 1.57 -6.12 15.23
C GLY A 245 2.88 -5.45 15.62
N VAL A 246 4.01 -5.98 15.13
CA VAL A 246 5.36 -5.47 15.43
C VAL A 246 5.52 -4.00 15.08
N VAL A 247 4.94 -3.56 13.96
CA VAL A 247 4.97 -2.18 13.49
C VAL A 247 4.16 -1.24 14.41
N THR A 248 3.02 -1.71 14.89
CA THR A 248 1.95 -0.86 15.42
C THR A 248 1.89 -0.77 16.93
N ASN A 249 2.48 -1.73 17.65
CA ASN A 249 2.55 -1.67 19.11
C ASN A 249 3.99 -1.77 19.67
N PRO A 250 4.72 -2.90 19.59
CA PRO A 250 5.95 -3.05 20.37
C PRO A 250 7.05 -2.12 19.88
N LEU A 251 7.25 -2.04 18.56
CA LEU A 251 8.27 -1.18 17.94
C LEU A 251 7.66 0.09 17.31
N ALA A 252 6.44 0.46 17.72
CA ALA A 252 5.77 1.69 17.28
C ALA A 252 6.60 2.95 17.57
N HIS A 253 7.37 2.95 18.66
CA HIS A 253 8.32 4.02 18.97
C HIS A 253 9.39 4.19 17.88
N ALA A 254 9.91 3.09 17.32
CA ALA A 254 10.91 3.16 16.25
C ALA A 254 10.30 3.83 15.00
N VAL A 255 9.05 3.49 14.68
CA VAL A 255 8.32 4.03 13.52
C VAL A 255 8.05 5.53 13.69
N VAL A 256 7.44 5.94 14.81
CA VAL A 256 7.10 7.35 15.02
C VAL A 256 8.35 8.24 15.16
N THR A 257 9.41 7.73 15.79
CA THR A 257 10.69 8.45 15.91
C THR A 257 11.32 8.64 14.54
N ALA A 258 11.34 7.60 13.68
CA ALA A 258 11.90 7.70 12.35
C ALA A 258 11.11 8.68 11.45
N LEU A 259 9.77 8.62 11.51
CA LEU A 259 8.89 9.60 10.84
C LEU A 259 9.17 11.03 11.31
N ARG A 260 9.28 11.24 12.62
CA ARG A 260 9.53 12.56 13.22
C ARG A 260 10.87 13.15 12.79
N ILE A 261 11.92 12.34 12.68
CA ILE A 261 13.24 12.77 12.19
C ILE A 261 13.18 13.10 10.69
N ALA A 262 12.42 12.34 9.91
CA ALA A 262 12.20 12.62 8.48
C ALA A 262 11.25 13.81 8.22
N GLY A 263 10.84 14.53 9.27
CA GLY A 263 9.95 15.69 9.17
C GLY A 263 8.46 15.35 8.98
N ALA A 264 8.06 14.07 9.00
CA ALA A 264 6.68 13.65 8.80
C ALA A 264 5.91 13.59 10.13
N ARG A 265 4.86 14.40 10.25
CA ARG A 265 4.00 14.49 11.45
C ARG A 265 2.52 14.31 11.11
N GLY A 266 2.08 14.87 10.00
CA GLY A 266 0.71 14.79 9.48
C GLY A 266 0.49 13.63 8.52
N VAL A 267 -0.78 13.34 8.22
CA VAL A 267 -1.17 12.34 7.22
C VAL A 267 -0.68 12.76 5.82
N ASP A 268 -0.78 14.06 5.51
CA ASP A 268 -0.41 14.62 4.21
C ASP A 268 1.12 14.65 3.99
N ASP A 269 1.92 14.39 5.03
CA ASP A 269 3.38 14.26 4.91
C ASP A 269 3.80 12.90 4.35
N ILE A 270 2.85 11.98 4.11
CA ILE A 270 3.08 10.65 3.57
C ILE A 270 2.80 10.65 2.07
N GLY A 271 3.79 10.27 1.27
CA GLY A 271 3.64 10.07 -0.18
C GLY A 271 3.23 8.64 -0.52
N THR A 272 4.10 7.67 -0.23
CA THR A 272 3.83 6.24 -0.49
C THR A 272 4.24 5.37 0.68
N ILE A 273 3.53 4.26 0.89
CA ILE A 273 3.88 3.23 1.87
C ILE A 273 3.98 1.88 1.15
N ASP A 274 5.16 1.25 1.21
CA ASP A 274 5.38 -0.14 0.85
C ASP A 274 5.45 -1.00 2.12
N LEU A 275 4.67 -2.06 2.16
CA LEU A 275 4.58 -2.98 3.29
C LEU A 275 5.02 -4.39 2.90
N ASP A 276 5.82 -4.98 3.78
CA ASP A 276 6.26 -6.35 3.70
C ASP A 276 5.99 -6.98 5.07
N GLN A 277 4.87 -7.72 5.19
CA GLN A 277 4.35 -8.19 6.48
C GLN A 277 4.36 -9.71 6.59
N TYR A 278 4.98 -10.20 7.66
CA TYR A 278 5.21 -11.61 7.91
C TYR A 278 4.86 -11.99 9.36
N ARG A 279 4.52 -13.25 9.56
CA ARG A 279 4.31 -13.85 10.88
C ARG A 279 4.97 -15.21 10.99
N ALA A 280 5.79 -15.41 12.01
CA ALA A 280 6.38 -16.70 12.36
C ALA A 280 5.71 -17.32 13.61
N ASN A 281 5.07 -16.48 14.43
CA ASN A 281 4.19 -16.90 15.50
C ASN A 281 2.77 -17.18 14.97
N ASP A 282 2.07 -18.04 15.71
CA ASP A 282 0.66 -18.34 15.43
C ASP A 282 -0.25 -17.24 15.99
N ILE A 283 -0.21 -16.10 15.31
CA ILE A 283 -0.96 -14.88 15.61
C ILE A 283 -1.65 -14.37 14.34
N GLU A 284 -2.59 -13.43 14.46
CA GLU A 284 -3.27 -12.84 13.28
C GLU A 284 -2.47 -11.66 12.68
N ALA A 285 -1.76 -10.92 13.52
CA ALA A 285 -0.97 -9.74 13.16
C ALA A 285 0.46 -10.11 12.76
N ASP A 286 1.25 -9.10 12.38
CA ASP A 286 2.65 -9.26 12.00
C ASP A 286 3.57 -9.33 13.23
N ASP A 287 4.59 -10.18 13.17
CA ASP A 287 5.71 -10.17 14.14
C ASP A 287 7.05 -9.82 13.49
N THR A 288 7.10 -9.76 12.17
CA THR A 288 8.28 -9.48 11.36
C THR A 288 7.86 -8.67 10.14
N SER A 289 8.36 -7.45 9.97
CA SER A 289 7.92 -6.57 8.88
C SER A 289 8.95 -5.56 8.43
N VAL A 290 8.85 -5.13 7.17
CA VAL A 290 9.41 -3.85 6.70
C VAL A 290 8.28 -2.91 6.34
N VAL A 291 8.40 -1.66 6.81
CA VAL A 291 7.60 -0.53 6.35
C VAL A 291 8.56 0.45 5.69
N ARG A 292 8.42 0.67 4.38
CA ARG A 292 9.14 1.71 3.66
C ARG A 292 8.18 2.82 3.27
N ILE A 293 8.53 4.05 3.64
CA ILE A 293 7.71 5.23 3.47
C ILE A 293 8.51 6.24 2.68
N ARG A 294 7.91 6.78 1.63
CA ARG A 294 8.41 8.01 1.01
C ARG A 294 7.57 9.15 1.53
N THR A 295 8.19 10.13 2.18
CA THR A 295 7.48 11.32 2.65
C THR A 295 7.15 12.24 1.48
N ALA A 296 6.14 13.11 1.63
CA ALA A 296 5.82 14.14 0.65
C ALA A 296 7.01 15.09 0.42
N GLY A 297 7.86 15.26 1.44
CA GLY A 297 9.12 16.01 1.36
C GLY A 297 10.28 15.26 0.67
N GLY A 298 10.06 14.04 0.18
CA GLY A 298 11.04 13.27 -0.60
C GLY A 298 11.98 12.39 0.22
N ALA A 299 12.00 12.51 1.55
CA ALA A 299 12.80 11.66 2.43
C ALA A 299 12.27 10.22 2.43
N VAL A 300 13.19 9.24 2.56
CA VAL A 300 12.82 7.82 2.63
C VAL A 300 12.98 7.31 4.06
N VAL A 301 11.90 6.80 4.65
CA VAL A 301 11.92 6.12 5.95
C VAL A 301 11.80 4.62 5.73
N THR A 302 12.64 3.81 6.37
CA THR A 302 12.54 2.35 6.30
C THR A 302 12.67 1.73 7.68
N CYS A 303 11.57 1.17 8.19
CA CYS A 303 11.53 0.49 9.47
C CYS A 303 11.54 -1.02 9.22
N ALA A 304 12.64 -1.69 9.57
CA ALA A 304 12.80 -3.14 9.48
C ALA A 304 12.77 -3.73 10.90
N LEU A 305 11.68 -4.42 11.22
CA LEU A 305 11.27 -4.72 12.58
C LEU A 305 10.96 -6.21 12.74
N THR A 306 11.37 -6.80 13.84
CA THR A 306 11.00 -8.17 14.21
C THR A 306 10.93 -8.35 15.72
N LEU A 307 10.03 -9.24 16.16
CA LEU A 307 9.94 -9.79 17.51
C LEU A 307 10.52 -11.22 17.59
N CYS A 308 11.03 -11.71 16.47
CA CYS A 308 11.53 -13.04 16.22
C CYS A 308 13.07 -13.04 16.14
N ALA A 309 13.72 -12.06 16.77
CA ALA A 309 15.18 -12.02 16.85
C ALA A 309 15.69 -13.11 17.80
N PRO A 310 16.84 -13.75 17.49
CA PRO A 310 17.43 -14.74 18.39
C PRO A 310 17.84 -14.12 19.73
N GLU A 311 18.24 -12.84 19.71
CA GLU A 311 18.68 -12.05 20.85
C GLU A 311 17.95 -10.70 20.88
N GLN A 312 17.63 -10.22 22.08
CA GLN A 312 17.07 -8.88 22.29
C GLN A 312 18.16 -7.84 22.06
N ARG A 313 17.92 -6.86 21.18
CA ARG A 313 18.82 -5.70 20.99
C ARG A 313 18.09 -4.38 21.18
N PRO A 314 18.79 -3.32 21.60
CA PRO A 314 18.25 -1.97 21.55
C PRO A 314 17.81 -1.62 20.13
N PRO A 315 16.66 -0.95 19.95
CA PRO A 315 16.24 -0.45 18.65
C PRO A 315 17.09 0.76 18.27
N VAL A 316 17.51 0.81 17.01
CA VAL A 316 18.44 1.82 16.50
C VAL A 316 17.84 2.54 15.31
N VAL A 317 17.97 3.86 15.26
CA VAL A 317 17.56 4.70 14.13
C VAL A 317 18.80 5.28 13.45
N THR A 318 19.02 4.97 12.18
CA THR A 318 20.06 5.60 11.35
C THR A 318 19.48 6.80 10.62
N VAL A 319 20.18 7.93 10.62
CA VAL A 319 19.77 9.17 9.97
C VAL A 319 20.84 9.56 8.97
N SER A 320 20.46 9.80 7.72
CA SER A 320 21.37 10.09 6.62
C SER A 320 21.07 11.45 5.99
N GLY A 321 22.13 12.19 5.71
CA GLY A 321 22.10 13.45 4.96
C GLY A 321 23.41 13.66 4.20
N PRO A 322 23.53 14.73 3.38
CA PRO A 322 24.74 15.01 2.59
C PRO A 322 26.03 15.15 3.42
N GLY A 323 25.92 15.55 4.68
CA GLY A 323 27.03 15.71 5.61
C GLY A 323 27.47 14.41 6.33
N GLY A 324 26.77 13.30 6.12
CA GLY A 324 27.08 11.99 6.68
C GLY A 324 25.90 11.33 7.39
N ASP A 325 26.22 10.35 8.25
CA ASP A 325 25.24 9.55 8.97
C ASP A 325 25.33 9.74 10.49
N ALA A 326 24.19 9.56 11.16
CA ALA A 326 24.09 9.41 12.60
C ALA A 326 23.36 8.13 12.97
N GLU A 327 23.77 7.51 14.08
CA GLU A 327 23.07 6.40 14.73
C GLU A 327 22.46 6.88 16.04
N PHE A 328 21.14 6.74 16.18
CA PHE A 328 20.37 7.20 17.33
C PHE A 328 19.71 6.03 18.06
N ASP A 329 20.15 5.81 19.30
CA ASP A 329 19.46 4.97 20.28
C ASP A 329 18.50 5.85 21.09
N TYR A 330 17.22 5.82 20.73
CA TYR A 330 16.18 6.60 21.41
C TYR A 330 15.80 6.03 22.79
N THR A 331 16.31 4.87 23.19
CA THR A 331 16.05 4.33 24.53
C THR A 331 17.05 4.85 25.55
N SER A 332 18.28 5.15 25.12
CA SER A 332 19.32 5.75 25.95
C SER A 332 19.60 7.22 25.62
N ASP A 333 18.82 7.84 24.73
CA ASP A 333 19.01 9.22 24.25
C ASP A 333 20.43 9.49 23.72
N ARG A 334 21.03 8.49 23.05
CA ARG A 334 22.43 8.53 22.62
C ARG A 334 22.53 8.60 21.10
N VAL A 335 23.22 9.63 20.61
CA VAL A 335 23.50 9.83 19.17
C VAL A 335 24.99 9.63 18.92
N VAL A 336 25.33 8.81 17.93
CA VAL A 336 26.69 8.55 17.48
C VAL A 336 26.85 9.06 16.05
N THR A 337 27.92 9.77 15.78
CA THR A 337 28.29 10.28 14.46
C THR A 337 29.78 10.05 14.22
N SER A 338 30.27 10.33 13.01
CA SER A 338 31.71 10.40 12.73
C SER A 338 32.45 11.44 13.59
N ARG A 339 31.74 12.41 14.16
CA ARG A 339 32.27 13.48 15.02
C ARG A 339 32.28 13.13 16.50
N GLY A 340 31.77 11.96 16.88
CA GLY A 340 31.72 11.47 18.25
C GLY A 340 30.32 11.11 18.73
N THR A 341 30.20 10.86 20.04
CA THR A 341 28.96 10.46 20.71
C THR A 341 28.42 11.61 21.56
N ARG A 342 27.10 11.86 21.50
CA ARG A 342 26.39 12.82 22.35
C ARG A 342 25.26 12.12 23.10
N LEU A 343 25.16 12.41 24.40
CA LEU A 343 24.02 12.04 25.22
C LEU A 343 23.06 13.24 25.31
N CYS A 344 21.80 13.03 25.00
CA CYS A 344 20.76 14.05 25.03
C CYS A 344 19.86 13.87 26.26
N GLY A 345 19.19 14.95 26.66
CA GLY A 345 18.17 14.89 27.70
C GLY A 345 16.83 14.35 27.21
N ARG A 346 15.86 14.27 28.12
CA ARG A 346 14.49 13.83 27.83
C ARG A 346 13.48 14.64 28.63
N THR A 347 12.32 14.88 28.03
CA THR A 347 11.15 15.41 28.70
C THR A 347 10.12 14.31 28.95
N ASP A 348 9.65 14.16 30.19
CA ASP A 348 8.54 13.26 30.53
C ASP A 348 7.20 13.83 30.04
N LEU A 349 6.35 12.97 29.48
CA LEU A 349 5.11 13.39 28.82
C LEU A 349 4.01 13.83 29.80
N LEU A 350 3.95 13.25 31.02
CA LEU A 350 3.00 13.68 32.04
C LEU A 350 3.42 15.05 32.58
N GLY A 351 4.69 15.22 32.94
CA GLY A 351 5.25 16.51 33.33
C GLY A 351 4.99 17.59 32.28
N ASN A 352 5.28 17.31 31.01
CA ASN A 352 5.03 18.24 29.91
C ASN A 352 3.53 18.57 29.71
N LEU A 353 2.62 17.63 29.95
CA LEU A 353 1.18 17.91 29.90
C LEU A 353 0.74 18.85 31.04
N LEU A 354 1.31 18.68 32.24
CA LEU A 354 1.07 19.58 33.36
C LEU A 354 1.63 20.98 33.07
N ASP A 355 2.86 21.06 32.53
CA ASP A 355 3.48 22.33 32.13
C ASP A 355 2.69 23.02 31.00
N HIS A 356 2.10 22.25 30.08
CA HIS A 356 1.19 22.77 29.06
C HIS A 356 -0.04 23.43 29.67
N ARG A 357 -0.67 22.77 30.67
CA ARG A 357 -1.84 23.31 31.36
C ARG A 357 -1.53 24.56 32.15
N GLU A 358 -0.40 24.55 32.85
CA GLU A 358 -0.02 25.63 33.77
C GLU A 358 0.55 26.85 33.03
N HIS A 359 1.31 26.61 31.96
CA HIS A 359 2.15 27.64 31.33
C HIS A 359 1.97 27.74 29.81
N GLY A 360 1.13 26.91 29.18
CA GLY A 360 0.98 26.88 27.73
C GLY A 360 2.19 26.32 26.99
N THR A 361 3.09 25.59 27.67
CA THR A 361 4.23 24.92 27.03
C THR A 361 3.76 24.00 25.90
N ALA A 362 4.44 24.00 24.75
CA ALA A 362 4.06 23.11 23.65
C ALA A 362 4.14 21.63 24.07
N LEU A 363 3.13 20.84 23.67
CA LEU A 363 3.16 19.41 23.88
C LEU A 363 4.28 18.77 23.04
N VAL A 364 4.93 17.77 23.61
CA VAL A 364 6.00 16.99 22.96
C VAL A 364 5.44 16.04 21.90
N ALA A 365 4.33 15.36 22.21
CA ALA A 365 3.65 14.40 21.35
C ALA A 365 2.14 14.72 21.25
N PRO A 366 1.77 15.92 20.75
CA PRO A 366 0.36 16.26 20.54
C PRO A 366 -0.27 15.30 19.55
N LEU A 367 -1.57 14.99 19.73
CA LEU A 367 -2.31 14.10 18.83
C LEU A 367 -2.13 14.50 17.37
N GLU A 368 -2.22 15.79 17.05
CA GLU A 368 -2.02 16.34 15.70
C GLU A 368 -0.72 15.91 15.03
N ALA A 369 0.35 15.73 15.80
CA ALA A 369 1.68 15.36 15.29
C ALA A 369 1.88 13.84 15.12
N THR A 370 0.82 13.03 15.32
CA THR A 370 0.84 11.58 15.15
C THR A 370 0.15 11.10 13.87
N GLY A 371 -0.31 12.02 13.02
CA GLY A 371 -1.03 11.70 11.77
C GLY A 371 -0.23 10.82 10.82
N ALA A 372 1.07 11.06 10.67
CA ALA A 372 1.95 10.24 9.84
C ALA A 372 2.01 8.78 10.33
N PHE A 373 2.09 8.58 11.65
CA PHE A 373 2.02 7.24 12.24
C PHE A 373 0.64 6.61 12.04
N MET A 374 -0.43 7.39 12.14
CA MET A 374 -1.79 6.90 11.89
C MET A 374 -2.03 6.48 10.44
N ALA A 375 -1.36 7.09 9.46
CA ALA A 375 -1.36 6.62 8.08
C ALA A 375 -0.67 5.24 7.94
N VAL A 376 0.43 5.01 8.67
CA VAL A 376 1.09 3.69 8.74
C VAL A 376 0.19 2.66 9.42
N MET A 377 -0.46 3.02 10.53
CA MET A 377 -1.45 2.16 11.20
C MET A 377 -2.56 1.72 10.25
N GLU A 378 -3.11 2.66 9.47
CA GLU A 378 -4.17 2.40 8.51
C GLU A 378 -3.71 1.49 7.36
N ALA A 379 -2.49 1.71 6.84
CA ALA A 379 -1.89 0.85 5.83
C ALA A 379 -1.73 -0.59 6.34
N VAL A 380 -1.21 -0.77 7.56
CA VAL A 380 -1.08 -2.09 8.21
C VAL A 380 -2.45 -2.76 8.46
N ARG A 381 -3.45 -1.97 8.88
CA ARG A 381 -4.82 -2.45 9.17
C ARG A 381 -5.55 -2.92 7.91
N THR A 382 -5.35 -2.22 6.79
CA THR A 382 -6.04 -2.49 5.52
C THR A 382 -5.27 -3.43 4.60
N ALA A 383 -4.00 -3.67 4.88
CA ALA A 383 -3.19 -4.65 4.16
C ALA A 383 -3.77 -6.08 4.26
N PRO A 384 -3.43 -6.96 3.29
CA PRO A 384 -3.70 -8.39 3.40
C PRO A 384 -3.12 -8.99 4.69
N PRO A 385 -3.64 -10.14 5.15
CA PRO A 385 -3.06 -10.86 6.28
C PRO A 385 -1.55 -11.11 6.09
N PRO A 386 -0.73 -10.98 7.16
CA PRO A 386 0.70 -11.25 7.10
C PRO A 386 0.99 -12.67 6.59
N ILE A 387 2.04 -12.79 5.78
CA ILE A 387 2.46 -14.05 5.18
C ILE A 387 3.09 -14.92 6.27
N ALA A 388 2.61 -16.17 6.39
CA ALA A 388 3.17 -17.13 7.34
C ALA A 388 4.59 -17.54 6.91
N VAL A 389 5.53 -17.51 7.85
CA VAL A 389 6.92 -17.90 7.65
C VAL A 389 7.20 -19.15 8.46
N ASP A 390 7.70 -20.19 7.79
CA ASP A 390 8.24 -21.36 8.48
C ASP A 390 9.64 -21.03 9.03
N ALA A 391 9.81 -21.21 10.34
CA ALA A 391 11.00 -20.78 11.06
C ALA A 391 11.35 -21.76 12.17
N ALA A 392 12.64 -22.07 12.28
CA ALA A 392 13.18 -22.82 13.41
C ALA A 392 12.94 -22.04 14.72
N ARG A 393 12.72 -22.78 15.81
CA ARG A 393 12.48 -22.18 17.13
C ARG A 393 13.68 -22.33 18.05
N THR A 394 13.92 -21.33 18.88
CA THR A 394 14.85 -21.43 20.02
C THR A 394 14.30 -22.39 21.08
N ASN A 395 15.13 -22.77 22.06
CA ASN A 395 14.75 -23.71 23.13
C ASN A 395 13.55 -23.22 23.96
N ASP A 396 13.39 -21.91 24.12
CA ASP A 396 12.25 -21.26 24.78
C ASP A 396 11.12 -20.86 23.82
N GLY A 397 11.16 -21.36 22.58
CA GLY A 397 10.05 -21.35 21.65
C GLY A 397 9.90 -20.10 20.79
N VAL A 398 10.87 -19.19 20.77
CA VAL A 398 10.87 -18.02 19.86
C VAL A 398 11.18 -18.51 18.44
N PRO A 399 10.31 -18.29 17.44
CA PRO A 399 10.64 -18.60 16.05
C PRO A 399 11.66 -17.60 15.52
N VAL A 400 12.60 -18.04 14.68
CA VAL A 400 13.65 -17.20 14.09
C VAL A 400 13.71 -17.39 12.58
N PRO A 401 13.10 -16.48 11.79
CA PRO A 401 13.21 -16.54 10.33
C PRO A 401 14.68 -16.53 9.87
N PRO A 402 15.06 -17.39 8.90
CA PRO A 402 16.44 -17.47 8.42
C PRO A 402 17.01 -16.10 8.00
N GLY A 403 18.16 -15.73 8.57
CA GLY A 403 18.88 -14.49 8.21
C GLY A 403 18.27 -13.18 8.72
N ILE A 404 17.22 -13.22 9.56
CA ILE A 404 16.43 -12.03 9.92
C ILE A 404 17.25 -10.85 10.48
N VAL A 405 18.28 -11.11 11.29
CA VAL A 405 19.14 -10.05 11.87
C VAL A 405 19.88 -9.27 10.78
N GLY A 406 20.50 -10.00 9.85
CA GLY A 406 21.23 -9.42 8.72
C GLY A 406 20.28 -8.73 7.75
N LEU A 407 19.16 -9.37 7.42
CA LEU A 407 18.13 -8.82 6.54
C LEU A 407 17.55 -7.52 7.08
N ALA A 408 17.21 -7.42 8.37
CA ALA A 408 16.67 -6.19 8.96
C ALA A 408 17.68 -5.04 8.93
N THR A 409 18.95 -5.34 9.24
CA THR A 409 20.02 -4.35 9.20
C THR A 409 20.26 -3.84 7.77
N VAL A 410 20.31 -4.75 6.80
CA VAL A 410 20.50 -4.38 5.38
C VAL A 410 19.28 -3.66 4.82
N ALA A 411 18.07 -4.06 5.19
CA ALA A 411 16.81 -3.44 4.76
C ALA A 411 16.75 -1.96 5.17
N ALA A 412 17.02 -1.67 6.44
CA ALA A 412 17.03 -0.29 6.94
C ALA A 412 18.13 0.56 6.28
N ARG A 413 19.33 0.01 6.07
CA ARG A 413 20.47 0.72 5.46
C ARG A 413 20.32 0.95 3.95
N ARG A 414 19.72 -0.01 3.22
CA ARG A 414 19.54 0.07 1.76
C ARG A 414 18.17 0.61 1.36
N HIS A 415 17.31 0.94 2.32
CA HIS A 415 15.94 1.34 2.10
C HIS A 415 15.16 0.35 1.22
N ALA A 416 15.30 -0.94 1.52
CA ALA A 416 14.74 -2.04 0.75
C ALA A 416 13.81 -2.90 1.62
N THR A 417 12.80 -3.50 1.00
CA THR A 417 11.92 -4.49 1.63
C THR A 417 12.62 -5.85 1.75
N PHE A 418 12.10 -6.75 2.61
CA PHE A 418 12.65 -8.12 2.73
C PHE A 418 12.53 -8.88 1.41
N ARG A 419 11.46 -8.67 0.65
CA ARG A 419 11.27 -9.20 -0.69
C ARG A 419 12.32 -8.69 -1.68
N GLU A 420 12.59 -7.39 -1.73
CA GLU A 420 13.60 -6.81 -2.63
C GLU A 420 15.02 -7.29 -2.30
N LEU A 421 15.27 -7.64 -1.04
CA LEU A 421 16.52 -8.28 -0.60
C LEU A 421 16.60 -9.78 -0.90
N GLY A 422 15.52 -10.39 -1.43
CA GLY A 422 15.48 -11.82 -1.73
C GLY A 422 15.48 -12.69 -0.47
N ALA A 423 14.85 -12.24 0.62
CA ALA A 423 14.72 -13.06 1.82
C ALA A 423 14.05 -14.41 1.45
N PRO A 424 14.60 -15.56 1.88
CA PRO A 424 14.17 -16.88 1.40
C PRO A 424 12.73 -17.24 1.79
N TRP A 425 12.19 -16.54 2.79
CA TRP A 425 10.83 -16.67 3.30
C TRP A 425 9.89 -15.53 2.84
N ALA A 426 10.40 -14.54 2.11
CA ALA A 426 9.59 -13.49 1.53
C ALA A 426 8.99 -13.97 0.20
N ALA A 427 7.68 -14.25 0.19
CA ALA A 427 7.01 -14.60 -1.06
C ALA A 427 7.07 -13.41 -2.06
N PRO A 428 7.33 -13.64 -3.36
CA PRO A 428 7.12 -12.63 -4.40
C PRO A 428 5.71 -12.04 -4.28
N ARG A 429 5.52 -10.75 -4.56
CA ARG A 429 4.19 -10.14 -4.54
C ARG A 429 3.36 -10.87 -5.62
N ALA A 430 2.15 -11.32 -5.28
CA ALA A 430 1.24 -11.79 -6.31
C ALA A 430 0.71 -10.57 -7.07
N ASP A 431 0.61 -10.66 -8.39
CA ASP A 431 -0.02 -9.60 -9.18
C ASP A 431 -1.49 -9.42 -8.77
N SER A 432 -1.94 -8.17 -8.69
CA SER A 432 -3.35 -7.87 -8.48
C SER A 432 -4.09 -8.00 -9.81
N ARG A 433 -5.21 -8.72 -9.83
CA ARG A 433 -6.09 -8.79 -11.01
C ARG A 433 -6.98 -7.55 -11.10
N LEU A 434 -6.72 -6.71 -12.09
CA LEU A 434 -7.47 -5.48 -12.37
C LEU A 434 -8.79 -5.75 -13.11
N ALA A 435 -8.80 -6.69 -14.06
CA ALA A 435 -10.00 -7.03 -14.82
C ALA A 435 -9.99 -8.49 -15.31
N THR A 436 -11.16 -9.02 -15.66
CA THR A 436 -11.31 -10.30 -16.37
C THR A 436 -12.10 -10.06 -17.65
N LEU A 437 -11.49 -10.37 -18.79
CA LEU A 437 -12.13 -10.26 -20.09
C LEU A 437 -12.98 -11.51 -20.33
N ARG A 438 -14.23 -11.28 -20.76
CA ARG A 438 -15.20 -12.35 -21.00
C ARG A 438 -15.89 -12.21 -22.35
N ILE A 439 -16.17 -13.36 -22.96
CA ILE A 439 -17.01 -13.50 -24.16
C ILE A 439 -18.02 -14.61 -23.87
N ALA A 440 -19.31 -14.31 -24.01
CA ALA A 440 -20.40 -15.25 -23.71
C ALA A 440 -20.24 -15.96 -22.35
N GLY A 441 -19.75 -15.25 -21.32
CA GLY A 441 -19.48 -15.79 -19.98
C GLY A 441 -18.15 -16.52 -19.80
N GLN A 442 -17.47 -16.94 -20.88
CA GLN A 442 -16.16 -17.60 -20.83
C GLN A 442 -15.04 -16.59 -20.57
N HIS A 443 -14.03 -16.96 -19.77
CA HIS A 443 -12.85 -16.12 -19.53
C HIS A 443 -11.89 -16.24 -20.71
N VAL A 444 -11.52 -15.12 -21.31
CA VAL A 444 -10.56 -15.10 -22.42
C VAL A 444 -9.23 -14.45 -22.07
N ALA A 445 -9.14 -13.62 -21.02
CA ALA A 445 -7.90 -13.06 -20.49
C ALA A 445 -8.09 -12.43 -19.09
N HIS A 446 -6.98 -12.17 -18.38
CA HIS A 446 -6.95 -11.34 -17.17
C HIS A 446 -6.02 -10.15 -17.35
N LEU A 447 -6.47 -8.94 -16.99
CA LEU A 447 -5.57 -7.80 -16.86
C LEU A 447 -4.96 -7.80 -15.46
N LEU A 448 -3.64 -7.87 -15.38
CA LEU A 448 -2.87 -7.84 -14.13
C LEU A 448 -2.14 -6.50 -13.97
N ASP A 449 -1.87 -6.07 -12.74
CA ASP A 449 -1.12 -4.84 -12.44
C ASP A 449 0.39 -4.97 -12.70
N GLY A 450 0.91 -6.20 -12.72
CA GLY A 450 2.32 -6.50 -12.93
C GLY A 450 3.24 -6.12 -11.78
N MET A 451 2.67 -5.72 -10.63
CA MET A 451 3.42 -5.26 -9.46
C MET A 451 4.01 -6.42 -8.64
N GLY A 452 3.68 -7.66 -9.01
CA GLY A 452 4.28 -8.87 -8.49
C GLY A 452 5.69 -9.16 -9.01
N ALA A 453 6.03 -8.59 -10.17
CA ALA A 453 7.34 -8.78 -10.80
C ALA A 453 8.49 -8.18 -9.97
N ALA A 454 9.67 -8.80 -10.07
CA ALA A 454 10.90 -8.25 -9.50
C ALA A 454 11.20 -6.86 -10.14
N PRO A 455 11.81 -5.91 -9.40
CA PRO A 455 12.16 -4.60 -9.96
C PRO A 455 13.00 -4.66 -11.24
N ALA A 456 13.93 -5.62 -11.30
CA ALA A 456 14.78 -5.87 -12.46
C ALA A 456 14.01 -6.35 -13.70
N SER A 457 12.74 -6.73 -13.54
CA SER A 457 11.85 -7.17 -14.62
C SER A 457 10.93 -6.06 -15.15
N SER A 458 11.12 -4.83 -14.66
CA SER A 458 10.33 -3.64 -15.00
C SER A 458 8.81 -3.87 -14.89
N PRO A 459 8.27 -3.95 -13.65
CA PRO A 459 6.84 -4.10 -13.35
C PRO A 459 5.95 -3.23 -14.23
N ARG A 460 4.93 -3.82 -14.87
CA ARG A 460 4.00 -3.12 -15.77
C ARG A 460 2.70 -3.90 -16.00
N PRO A 461 1.54 -3.25 -16.21
CA PRO A 461 0.29 -3.95 -16.46
C PRO A 461 0.27 -4.72 -17.79
N PHE A 462 -0.24 -5.95 -17.76
CA PHE A 462 -0.26 -6.86 -18.90
C PHE A 462 -1.51 -7.77 -18.90
N LEU A 463 -1.88 -8.26 -20.09
CA LEU A 463 -2.89 -9.32 -20.22
C LEU A 463 -2.24 -10.69 -20.03
N ASP A 464 -2.62 -11.37 -18.97
CA ASP A 464 -2.28 -12.76 -18.68
C ASP A 464 -3.36 -13.71 -19.20
N ARG A 465 -2.96 -14.97 -19.43
CA ARG A 465 -3.87 -16.07 -19.78
C ARG A 465 -4.80 -15.77 -20.95
N VAL A 466 -4.28 -15.15 -22.01
CA VAL A 466 -5.03 -14.93 -23.23
C VAL A 466 -5.31 -16.27 -23.89
N ARG A 467 -6.58 -16.58 -24.18
CA ARG A 467 -7.03 -17.89 -24.67
C ARG A 467 -7.95 -17.78 -25.88
N THR A 468 -7.97 -18.82 -26.71
CA THR A 468 -9.06 -19.06 -27.67
C THR A 468 -10.36 -19.40 -26.94
N LEU A 469 -11.51 -19.37 -27.63
CA LEU A 469 -12.80 -19.76 -27.05
C LEU A 469 -12.83 -21.26 -26.68
N GLY A 470 -12.10 -22.09 -27.43
CA GLY A 470 -11.83 -23.49 -27.11
C GLY A 470 -10.79 -23.70 -26.01
N GLY A 471 -10.25 -22.63 -25.42
CA GLY A 471 -9.42 -22.67 -24.21
C GLY A 471 -7.91 -22.85 -24.42
N VAL A 472 -7.41 -22.81 -25.66
CA VAL A 472 -5.97 -22.91 -25.97
C VAL A 472 -5.27 -21.66 -25.41
N LEU A 473 -4.23 -21.84 -24.59
CA LEU A 473 -3.47 -20.75 -23.98
C LEU A 473 -2.46 -20.18 -24.98
N LEU A 474 -2.52 -18.87 -25.18
CA LEU A 474 -1.73 -18.15 -26.18
C LEU A 474 -0.84 -17.07 -25.60
N SER A 475 -0.84 -16.86 -24.29
CA SER A 475 0.15 -15.98 -23.63
C SER A 475 0.83 -16.66 -22.44
N THR A 476 2.07 -16.26 -22.17
CA THR A 476 2.82 -16.66 -20.97
C THR A 476 3.48 -15.45 -20.32
N ALA A 477 3.62 -15.47 -19.00
CA ALA A 477 4.32 -14.46 -18.23
C ALA A 477 5.39 -15.11 -17.35
N HIS A 478 6.47 -14.39 -17.08
CA HIS A 478 7.62 -14.86 -16.29
C HIS A 478 8.16 -16.24 -16.73
N PRO A 479 8.39 -16.46 -18.04
CA PRO A 479 8.99 -17.71 -18.49
C PRO A 479 10.44 -17.82 -18.00
N ALA A 480 10.91 -19.04 -17.76
CA ALA A 480 12.22 -19.31 -17.16
C ALA A 480 13.41 -18.74 -17.97
N ASP A 481 13.24 -18.53 -19.27
CA ASP A 481 14.28 -17.98 -20.16
C ASP A 481 14.42 -16.45 -20.02
N HIS A 482 13.33 -15.75 -19.73
CA HIS A 482 13.26 -14.29 -19.69
C HIS A 482 12.18 -13.83 -18.70
N ASP A 483 12.54 -13.69 -17.42
CA ASP A 483 11.60 -13.32 -16.35
C ASP A 483 10.83 -12.01 -16.64
N TRP A 484 11.44 -11.08 -17.38
CA TRP A 484 10.82 -9.81 -17.73
C TRP A 484 9.84 -9.86 -18.91
N HIS A 485 9.61 -11.03 -19.53
CA HIS A 485 8.58 -11.17 -20.56
C HIS A 485 7.23 -11.48 -19.91
N VAL A 486 6.24 -10.60 -20.13
CA VAL A 486 4.92 -10.68 -19.51
C VAL A 486 3.80 -10.57 -20.54
N GLY A 487 3.08 -11.69 -20.73
CA GLY A 487 1.81 -11.79 -21.46
C GLY A 487 1.70 -10.92 -22.71
N VAL A 488 0.64 -10.10 -22.77
CA VAL A 488 0.47 -9.05 -23.78
C VAL A 488 0.58 -7.68 -23.10
N SER A 489 1.56 -6.87 -23.51
CA SER A 489 1.90 -5.61 -22.84
C SER A 489 2.52 -4.57 -23.78
N VAL A 490 2.74 -3.38 -23.24
CA VAL A 490 3.59 -2.36 -23.85
C VAL A 490 4.84 -2.22 -22.98
N GLY A 491 6.02 -2.37 -23.58
CA GLY A 491 7.31 -2.24 -22.88
C GLY A 491 8.36 -1.61 -23.79
N ILE A 492 9.20 -0.72 -23.26
CA ILE A 492 10.24 -0.02 -24.04
C ILE A 492 11.57 -0.14 -23.30
N THR A 493 12.63 -0.51 -24.01
CA THR A 493 13.93 -0.80 -23.40
C THR A 493 14.71 0.42 -22.95
N ASP A 494 14.42 1.58 -23.54
CA ASP A 494 15.08 2.85 -23.23
C ASP A 494 14.11 4.01 -23.48
N VAL A 495 13.66 4.64 -22.40
CA VAL A 495 12.89 5.89 -22.38
C VAL A 495 13.74 6.90 -21.62
N ASP A 496 14.37 7.83 -22.33
CA ASP A 496 15.31 8.79 -21.76
C ASP A 496 16.36 8.15 -20.81
N GLY A 497 16.86 6.96 -21.18
CA GLY A 497 17.85 6.21 -20.41
C GLY A 497 17.28 5.18 -19.42
N ALA A 498 15.98 5.20 -19.13
CA ALA A 498 15.32 4.25 -18.24
C ALA A 498 14.77 3.02 -18.98
N ASN A 499 14.92 1.84 -18.37
CA ASN A 499 14.52 0.56 -18.95
C ASN A 499 13.14 0.11 -18.42
N PHE A 500 12.12 0.11 -19.29
CA PHE A 500 10.76 -0.38 -19.00
C PHE A 500 10.47 -1.74 -19.67
N TRP A 501 11.50 -2.41 -20.17
CA TRP A 501 11.44 -3.76 -20.71
C TRP A 501 11.77 -4.81 -19.66
N GLY A 502 12.77 -4.51 -18.82
CA GLY A 502 13.37 -5.42 -17.84
C GLY A 502 14.69 -6.02 -18.32
N GLY A 503 15.36 -6.75 -17.43
CA GLY A 503 16.62 -7.43 -17.72
C GLY A 503 17.80 -6.49 -17.93
N ARG A 504 18.77 -6.94 -18.73
CA ARG A 504 20.01 -6.18 -18.99
C ARG A 504 19.77 -5.08 -20.02
N THR A 505 20.35 -3.91 -19.79
CA THR A 505 20.31 -2.77 -20.72
C THR A 505 21.46 -2.89 -21.73
N TYR A 506 21.18 -2.74 -23.03
CA TYR A 506 22.22 -2.78 -24.07
C TYR A 506 22.96 -1.44 -24.16
N ARG A 507 24.29 -1.45 -24.06
CA ARG A 507 25.16 -0.29 -24.21
C ARG A 507 26.35 -0.63 -25.11
N ARG A 508 26.71 0.28 -26.02
CA ARG A 508 27.96 0.15 -26.77
C ARG A 508 29.14 0.69 -25.95
N PRO A 509 30.33 0.06 -26.02
CA PRO A 509 30.63 -1.22 -26.68
C PRO A 509 30.33 -2.47 -25.81
N ALA A 510 29.94 -2.28 -24.55
CA ALA A 510 29.86 -3.33 -23.52
C ALA A 510 28.80 -4.44 -23.74
N GLY A 511 27.88 -4.27 -24.69
CA GLY A 511 26.78 -5.19 -24.92
C GLY A 511 25.70 -5.10 -23.84
N TYR A 512 25.09 -6.23 -23.49
CA TYR A 512 24.08 -6.30 -22.43
C TYR A 512 24.72 -6.22 -21.05
N VAL A 513 24.36 -5.22 -20.26
CA VAL A 513 24.88 -5.04 -18.89
C VAL A 513 23.74 -4.81 -17.92
N TRP A 514 23.89 -5.33 -16.70
CA TRP A 514 22.98 -4.97 -15.61
C TRP A 514 23.24 -3.52 -15.21
N GLN A 515 22.17 -2.74 -15.14
CA GLN A 515 22.19 -1.35 -14.69
C GLN A 515 21.04 -1.17 -13.71
N ASN A 516 21.20 -0.26 -12.76
CA ASN A 516 20.13 0.15 -11.86
C ASN A 516 19.28 1.25 -12.51
N ASN A 517 18.67 0.95 -13.67
CA ASN A 517 17.91 1.91 -14.47
C ASN A 517 16.49 1.42 -14.82
N HIS A 518 15.97 0.43 -14.10
CA HIS A 518 14.65 -0.14 -14.35
C HIS A 518 13.53 0.79 -13.90
N GLY A 519 12.66 1.15 -14.84
CA GLY A 519 11.42 1.86 -14.57
C GLY A 519 10.26 0.90 -14.28
N ARG A 520 9.15 1.46 -13.81
CA ARG A 520 7.90 0.76 -13.49
C ARG A 520 6.72 1.50 -14.11
N VAL A 521 5.72 0.76 -14.58
CA VAL A 521 4.47 1.34 -15.11
C VAL A 521 3.35 1.11 -14.09
N PHE A 522 2.73 2.19 -13.63
CA PHE A 522 1.68 2.15 -12.61
C PHE A 522 0.30 2.39 -13.22
N THR A 523 -0.73 1.78 -12.65
CA THR A 523 -2.13 2.13 -12.96
C THR A 523 -2.55 3.35 -12.16
N ALA A 524 -2.75 4.48 -12.84
CA ALA A 524 -3.25 5.72 -12.25
C ALA A 524 -4.79 5.79 -12.24
N GLY A 525 -5.45 5.09 -13.18
CA GLY A 525 -6.90 4.99 -13.23
C GLY A 525 -7.35 3.88 -14.18
N ILE A 526 -8.53 3.33 -13.92
CA ILE A 526 -9.13 2.28 -14.74
C ILE A 526 -10.65 2.41 -14.74
N GLU A 527 -11.24 2.30 -15.92
CA GLU A 527 -12.68 2.35 -16.14
C GLU A 527 -13.07 1.12 -16.96
N ILE A 528 -14.01 0.33 -16.44
CA ILE A 528 -14.38 -0.97 -17.00
C ILE A 528 -15.84 -0.91 -17.44
N GLY A 529 -16.09 -1.23 -18.70
CA GLY A 529 -17.43 -1.35 -19.29
C GLY A 529 -17.67 -2.72 -19.92
N PRO A 530 -18.88 -2.99 -20.44
CA PRO A 530 -19.16 -4.20 -21.19
C PRO A 530 -18.27 -4.29 -22.44
N GLY A 531 -17.44 -5.33 -22.53
CA GLY A 531 -16.57 -5.58 -23.69
C GLY A 531 -15.47 -4.53 -23.91
N ARG A 532 -15.22 -3.63 -22.95
CA ARG A 532 -14.22 -2.56 -23.09
C ARG A 532 -13.59 -2.14 -21.76
N LEU A 533 -12.40 -1.58 -21.84
CA LEU A 533 -11.64 -1.08 -20.70
C LEU A 533 -10.76 0.09 -21.11
N ALA A 534 -10.82 1.19 -20.37
CA ALA A 534 -9.92 2.33 -20.50
C ALA A 534 -9.00 2.40 -19.27
N GLN A 535 -7.70 2.60 -19.48
CA GLN A 535 -6.69 2.64 -18.43
C GLN A 535 -5.79 3.86 -18.61
N ARG A 536 -5.53 4.57 -17.51
CA ARG A 536 -4.52 5.62 -17.41
C ARG A 536 -3.33 5.09 -16.65
N LEU A 537 -2.15 5.25 -17.23
CA LEU A 537 -0.91 4.64 -16.79
C LEU A 537 0.21 5.67 -16.68
N GLU A 538 1.13 5.47 -15.73
CA GLU A 538 2.29 6.32 -15.53
C GLU A 538 3.57 5.50 -15.59
N TRP A 539 4.47 5.88 -16.49
CA TRP A 539 5.78 5.26 -16.67
C TRP A 539 6.79 6.04 -15.82
N ARG A 540 7.16 5.47 -14.68
CA ARG A 540 8.04 6.11 -13.70
C ARG A 540 9.42 5.48 -13.70
N ALA A 541 10.44 6.33 -13.72
CA ALA A 541 11.82 5.94 -13.45
C ALA A 541 12.32 6.74 -12.25
N SER A 542 12.78 6.05 -11.21
CA SER A 542 12.97 6.66 -9.90
C SER A 542 11.69 7.39 -9.45
N GLU A 543 11.77 8.68 -9.12
CA GLU A 543 10.61 9.49 -8.68
C GLU A 543 9.95 10.31 -9.80
N SER A 544 10.46 10.21 -11.04
CA SER A 544 9.98 11.03 -12.16
C SER A 544 9.07 10.21 -13.06
N VAL A 545 7.90 10.78 -13.38
CA VAL A 545 7.08 10.30 -14.49
C VAL A 545 7.75 10.73 -15.79
N LEU A 546 8.06 9.78 -16.67
CA LEU A 546 8.65 10.05 -17.99
C LEU A 546 7.58 10.07 -19.09
N LEU A 547 6.62 9.15 -19.02
CA LEU A 547 5.49 9.06 -19.95
C LEU A 547 4.18 8.87 -19.19
N TYR A 548 3.12 9.48 -19.69
CA TYR A 548 1.75 9.09 -19.43
C TYR A 548 1.30 8.17 -20.57
N GLU A 549 0.61 7.08 -20.25
CA GLU A 549 -0.02 6.21 -21.22
C GLU A 549 -1.54 6.19 -21.01
N SER A 550 -2.30 6.43 -22.09
CA SER A 550 -3.72 6.09 -22.14
C SER A 550 -3.88 4.82 -22.96
N ARG A 551 -4.56 3.81 -22.41
CA ARG A 551 -4.75 2.50 -23.03
C ARG A 551 -6.23 2.20 -23.14
N LEU A 552 -6.68 1.84 -24.34
CA LEU A 552 -8.04 1.41 -24.62
C LEU A 552 -8.02 -0.04 -25.13
N LEU A 553 -8.76 -0.90 -24.44
CA LEU A 553 -8.98 -2.27 -24.83
C LEU A 553 -10.46 -2.46 -25.16
N SER A 554 -10.77 -3.13 -26.26
CA SER A 554 -12.12 -3.63 -26.52
C SER A 554 -12.06 -5.06 -27.08
N TRP A 555 -13.05 -5.88 -26.74
CA TRP A 555 -13.08 -7.27 -27.19
C TRP A 555 -14.50 -7.74 -27.47
N CYS A 556 -14.64 -8.50 -28.55
CA CYS A 556 -15.93 -9.01 -29.03
C CYS A 556 -15.76 -10.37 -29.72
N PRO A 557 -16.83 -11.19 -29.77
CA PRO A 557 -16.81 -12.40 -30.59
C PRO A 557 -16.71 -12.04 -32.08
N VAL A 558 -16.05 -12.91 -32.85
CA VAL A 558 -16.05 -12.88 -34.32
C VAL A 558 -16.71 -14.17 -34.76
N GLU A 559 -17.91 -14.04 -35.33
CA GLU A 559 -18.76 -15.18 -35.70
C GLU A 559 -17.99 -16.18 -36.58
N ALA A 560 -18.16 -17.47 -36.28
CA ALA A 560 -17.49 -18.61 -36.92
C ALA A 560 -15.94 -18.68 -36.82
N LEU A 561 -15.24 -17.61 -36.41
CA LEU A 561 -13.76 -17.59 -36.37
C LEU A 561 -13.18 -17.65 -34.96
N GLY A 562 -13.77 -16.95 -33.99
CA GLY A 562 -13.21 -16.86 -32.64
C GLY A 562 -13.57 -15.54 -31.96
N TRP A 563 -12.57 -14.76 -31.58
CA TRP A 563 -12.79 -13.44 -31.00
C TRP A 563 -11.70 -12.43 -31.34
N GLN A 564 -12.04 -11.15 -31.22
CA GLN A 564 -11.15 -10.05 -31.52
C GLN A 564 -10.82 -9.26 -30.26
N LEU A 565 -9.55 -8.84 -30.15
CA LEU A 565 -9.07 -7.84 -29.20
C LEU A 565 -8.58 -6.61 -29.99
N THR A 566 -9.16 -5.45 -29.72
CA THR A 566 -8.56 -4.16 -30.06
C THR A 566 -7.69 -3.72 -28.90
N PHE A 567 -6.42 -3.43 -29.18
CA PHE A 567 -5.46 -2.92 -28.21
C PHE A 567 -4.92 -1.59 -28.72
N GLU A 568 -5.26 -0.50 -28.05
CA GLU A 568 -4.77 0.83 -28.37
C GLU A 568 -4.01 1.42 -27.20
N PHE A 569 -2.90 2.11 -27.48
CA PHE A 569 -2.19 2.90 -26.50
C PHE A 569 -1.68 4.21 -27.08
N THR A 570 -1.66 5.25 -26.25
CA THR A 570 -1.11 6.57 -26.56
C THR A 570 -0.05 6.92 -25.53
N LEU A 571 1.17 7.22 -25.97
CA LEU A 571 2.26 7.67 -25.11
C LEU A 571 2.44 9.19 -25.20
N THR A 572 2.34 9.86 -24.06
CA THR A 572 2.50 11.31 -23.92
C THR A 572 3.67 11.61 -22.97
N PRO A 573 4.75 12.25 -23.44
CA PRO A 573 5.84 12.70 -22.58
C PRO A 573 5.38 13.63 -21.45
N ALA A 574 5.93 13.45 -20.25
CA ALA A 574 5.74 14.38 -19.14
C ALA A 574 6.50 15.70 -19.40
N ALA A 575 7.74 15.59 -19.88
CA ALA A 575 8.55 16.70 -20.40
C ALA A 575 8.06 17.14 -21.80
N PRO A 576 8.59 18.22 -22.40
CA PRO A 576 8.20 18.64 -23.76
C PRO A 576 8.40 17.55 -24.83
N SER A 577 9.36 16.64 -24.61
CA SER A 577 9.59 15.47 -25.44
C SER A 577 10.23 14.35 -24.64
N ALA A 578 10.11 13.12 -25.14
CA ALA A 578 10.85 11.95 -24.65
C ALA A 578 11.47 11.19 -25.82
N ARG A 579 12.66 10.62 -25.61
CA ARG A 579 13.35 9.76 -26.57
C ARG A 579 13.08 8.30 -26.23
N LEU A 580 12.52 7.57 -27.20
CA LEU A 580 12.31 6.13 -27.15
C LEU A 580 13.38 5.42 -27.99
N ALA A 581 14.04 4.42 -27.45
CA ALA A 581 15.02 3.62 -28.17
C ALA A 581 14.95 2.13 -27.86
N SER A 582 15.59 1.36 -28.73
CA SER A 582 15.83 -0.09 -28.62
C SER A 582 17.33 -0.40 -28.66
N PRO A 583 17.74 -1.65 -28.38
CA PRO A 583 19.08 -2.10 -28.71
C PRO A 583 19.41 -1.95 -30.20
N GLY A 584 18.44 -2.18 -31.09
CA GLY A 584 18.56 -1.92 -32.52
C GLY A 584 18.92 -0.47 -32.85
N ALA A 585 18.19 0.46 -32.25
CA ALA A 585 18.47 1.90 -32.34
C ALA A 585 19.77 2.32 -31.63
N SER A 586 20.30 1.48 -30.75
CA SER A 586 21.59 1.64 -30.08
C SER A 586 22.69 0.80 -30.76
N GLY A 587 22.39 0.26 -31.95
CA GLY A 587 23.33 -0.37 -32.84
C GLY A 587 23.55 -1.88 -32.62
N ARG A 588 22.54 -2.61 -32.14
CA ARG A 588 22.47 -4.07 -32.21
C ARG A 588 21.52 -4.48 -33.36
N PRO A 589 22.01 -4.74 -34.59
CA PRO A 589 21.15 -5.06 -35.72
C PRO A 589 20.15 -6.20 -35.39
N GLY A 590 18.89 -6.05 -35.84
CA GLY A 590 17.82 -7.03 -35.59
C GLY A 590 17.30 -7.08 -34.15
N ALA A 591 17.68 -6.14 -33.29
CA ALA A 591 17.21 -6.07 -31.91
C ALA A 591 16.30 -4.85 -31.65
N GLY A 592 15.39 -4.58 -32.59
CA GLY A 592 14.45 -3.45 -32.54
C GLY A 592 13.25 -3.61 -31.59
N TYR A 593 13.32 -4.54 -30.63
CA TYR A 593 12.17 -4.82 -29.75
C TYR A 593 11.84 -3.65 -28.82
N GLY A 594 10.54 -3.45 -28.61
CA GLY A 594 9.96 -2.37 -27.81
C GLY A 594 8.68 -1.83 -28.45
N GLY A 595 7.70 -1.42 -27.63
CA GLY A 595 6.33 -1.11 -28.06
C GLY A 595 5.35 -2.19 -27.61
N PHE A 596 4.32 -2.44 -28.43
CA PHE A 596 3.42 -3.58 -28.25
C PHE A 596 4.21 -4.89 -28.31
N PHE A 597 3.93 -5.80 -27.39
CA PHE A 597 4.58 -7.10 -27.31
C PHE A 597 3.63 -8.18 -26.81
N TRP A 598 3.67 -9.33 -27.48
CA TRP A 598 2.92 -10.54 -27.15
C TRP A 598 3.91 -11.69 -26.97
N ARG A 599 3.97 -12.22 -25.75
CA ARG A 599 4.78 -13.37 -25.39
C ARG A 599 3.94 -14.66 -25.41
N PHE A 600 4.23 -15.56 -26.34
CA PHE A 600 3.54 -16.85 -26.46
C PHE A 600 4.17 -17.91 -25.53
N PRO A 601 3.39 -18.92 -25.08
CA PRO A 601 3.93 -20.16 -24.53
C PRO A 601 4.78 -20.92 -25.55
N ALA A 602 5.49 -21.95 -25.11
CA ALA A 602 6.15 -22.90 -26.01
C ALA A 602 5.13 -23.49 -27.01
N CYS A 603 5.53 -23.54 -28.28
CA CYS A 603 4.69 -24.00 -29.39
C CYS A 603 5.54 -24.69 -30.45
N ASP A 604 4.90 -25.56 -31.22
CA ASP A 604 5.48 -26.28 -32.36
C ASP A 604 4.64 -26.08 -33.64
N ASP A 605 5.16 -26.58 -34.76
CA ASP A 605 4.48 -26.52 -36.06
C ASP A 605 4.06 -25.09 -36.43
N VAL A 606 4.98 -24.14 -36.27
CA VAL A 606 4.67 -22.70 -36.37
C VAL A 606 4.75 -22.20 -37.82
N LEU A 607 3.65 -21.60 -38.27
CA LEU A 607 3.55 -20.79 -39.48
C LEU A 607 3.49 -19.31 -39.10
N ILE A 608 4.48 -18.55 -39.56
CA ILE A 608 4.51 -17.10 -39.50
C ILE A 608 4.38 -16.58 -40.93
N ARG A 609 3.41 -15.71 -41.21
CA ARG A 609 3.21 -15.17 -42.55
C ARG A 609 2.71 -13.73 -42.50
N ASN A 610 3.20 -12.86 -43.37
CA ASN A 610 2.66 -11.51 -43.51
C ASN A 610 1.71 -11.38 -44.72
N ARG A 611 1.11 -10.20 -44.90
CA ARG A 611 0.21 -9.91 -46.02
C ARG A 611 0.85 -10.14 -47.39
N ASP A 612 2.15 -9.84 -47.51
CA ASP A 612 2.89 -9.90 -48.77
C ASP A 612 3.36 -11.32 -49.14
N GLY A 613 2.96 -12.34 -48.38
CA GLY A 613 3.33 -13.74 -48.60
C GLY A 613 4.69 -14.14 -48.04
N ALA A 614 5.44 -13.23 -47.41
CA ALA A 614 6.68 -13.56 -46.72
C ALA A 614 6.39 -14.51 -45.55
N THR A 615 7.11 -15.64 -45.51
CA THR A 615 6.82 -16.75 -44.61
C THR A 615 8.06 -17.14 -43.80
N GLY A 616 7.89 -17.35 -42.50
CA GLY A 616 8.94 -17.70 -41.54
C GLY A 616 9.56 -16.48 -40.83
N GLU A 617 10.27 -16.75 -39.73
CA GLU A 617 10.87 -15.70 -38.87
C GLU A 617 11.79 -14.76 -39.65
N ASP A 618 12.78 -15.28 -40.38
CA ASP A 618 13.79 -14.45 -41.07
C ASP A 618 13.17 -13.56 -42.15
N ALA A 619 12.13 -14.07 -42.82
CA ALA A 619 11.47 -13.36 -43.90
C ALA A 619 10.56 -12.24 -43.36
N VAL A 620 10.06 -12.34 -42.13
CA VAL A 620 9.09 -11.38 -41.57
C VAL A 620 9.73 -10.42 -40.55
N HIS A 621 10.73 -10.86 -39.81
CA HIS A 621 11.38 -10.07 -38.77
C HIS A 621 11.94 -8.75 -39.32
N GLY A 622 11.42 -7.63 -38.82
CA GLY A 622 11.81 -6.29 -39.27
C GLY A 622 11.11 -5.80 -40.53
N ARG A 623 10.18 -6.58 -41.11
CA ARG A 623 9.35 -6.11 -42.23
C ARG A 623 8.15 -5.33 -41.74
N ARG A 624 7.75 -4.36 -42.56
CA ARG A 624 6.49 -3.63 -42.42
C ARG A 624 5.45 -4.36 -43.24
N SER A 625 4.28 -4.60 -42.67
CA SER A 625 3.15 -5.23 -43.34
C SER A 625 1.88 -4.93 -42.54
N ASP A 626 0.73 -4.83 -43.19
CA ASP A 626 -0.51 -4.43 -42.52
C ASP A 626 -0.95 -5.43 -41.46
N TRP A 627 -0.73 -6.71 -41.75
CA TRP A 627 -1.00 -7.79 -40.82
C TRP A 627 0.07 -8.88 -40.84
N LEU A 628 0.12 -9.58 -39.73
CA LEU A 628 0.97 -10.73 -39.45
C LEU A 628 0.12 -11.87 -38.89
N LEU A 629 0.24 -13.05 -39.47
CA LEU A 629 -0.35 -14.29 -38.99
C LEU A 629 0.68 -15.10 -38.21
N TRP A 630 0.29 -15.59 -37.04
CA TRP A 630 0.97 -16.62 -36.29
C TRP A 630 0.02 -17.79 -36.06
N SER A 631 0.31 -18.96 -36.63
CA SER A 631 -0.49 -20.17 -36.45
C SER A 631 0.41 -21.34 -36.04
N GLY A 632 0.08 -22.03 -34.95
CA GLY A 632 0.90 -23.12 -34.44
C GLY A 632 0.14 -24.03 -33.49
N ARG A 633 0.82 -25.01 -32.91
CA ARG A 633 0.25 -25.89 -31.89
C ARG A 633 0.79 -25.52 -30.51
N PHE A 634 -0.13 -25.29 -29.58
CA PHE A 634 0.16 -24.93 -28.21
C PHE A 634 -0.33 -26.06 -27.31
N ALA A 635 0.58 -26.70 -26.59
CA ALA A 635 0.28 -27.94 -25.85
C ALA A 635 -0.47 -28.98 -26.71
N GLY A 636 -0.03 -29.15 -27.96
CA GLY A 636 -0.61 -30.10 -28.91
C GLY A 636 -1.93 -29.70 -29.55
N ARG A 637 -2.46 -28.50 -29.30
CA ARG A 637 -3.71 -28.01 -29.92
C ARG A 637 -3.43 -26.87 -30.89
N PRO A 638 -3.96 -26.91 -32.12
CA PRO A 638 -3.76 -25.83 -33.09
C PRO A 638 -4.54 -24.57 -32.69
N ALA A 639 -3.92 -23.41 -32.89
CA ALA A 639 -4.53 -22.09 -32.72
C ALA A 639 -3.84 -21.05 -33.59
N THR A 640 -4.56 -19.96 -33.88
CA THR A 640 -4.09 -18.87 -34.74
C THR A 640 -4.32 -17.52 -34.09
N VAL A 641 -3.32 -16.64 -34.17
CA VAL A 641 -3.44 -15.22 -33.86
C VAL A 641 -3.08 -14.41 -35.10
N VAL A 642 -3.95 -13.49 -35.50
CA VAL A 642 -3.65 -12.51 -36.57
C VAL A 642 -3.50 -11.13 -35.93
N PHE A 643 -2.40 -10.46 -36.19
CA PHE A 643 -2.08 -9.12 -35.71
C PHE A 643 -2.25 -8.13 -36.87
N ARG A 644 -3.10 -7.11 -36.72
CA ARG A 644 -3.30 -6.06 -37.72
C ARG A 644 -3.04 -4.68 -37.10
N ALA A 645 -2.26 -3.86 -37.79
CA ALA A 645 -2.08 -2.45 -37.45
C ALA A 645 -3.21 -1.61 -38.09
N ARG A 646 -4.08 -0.98 -37.30
CA ARG A 646 -5.24 -0.23 -37.86
C ARG A 646 -4.84 1.07 -38.56
N ASP A 647 -3.83 1.74 -38.05
CA ASP A 647 -3.50 3.12 -38.47
C ASP A 647 -2.38 3.18 -39.52
N ALA A 648 -2.01 2.03 -40.11
CA ALA A 648 -0.85 1.89 -41.00
C ALA A 648 0.39 2.62 -40.46
N HIS A 649 0.57 2.63 -39.13
CA HIS A 649 1.64 3.36 -38.43
C HIS A 649 3.04 2.95 -38.89
N GLY A 650 3.12 1.83 -39.62
CA GLY A 650 4.27 1.41 -40.39
C GLY A 650 5.38 0.83 -39.54
N ASP A 651 5.19 0.64 -38.23
CA ASP A 651 6.28 0.09 -37.41
C ASP A 651 6.62 -1.34 -37.85
N PRO A 652 7.91 -1.71 -37.93
CA PRO A 652 8.31 -3.06 -38.27
C PRO A 652 7.81 -4.10 -37.26
N TRP A 653 7.41 -5.26 -37.77
CA TRP A 653 7.09 -6.41 -36.92
C TRP A 653 8.37 -7.01 -36.34
N PHE A 654 8.47 -7.07 -35.02
CA PHE A 654 9.50 -7.82 -34.31
C PHE A 654 8.97 -9.24 -34.06
N VAL A 655 9.52 -10.23 -34.76
CA VAL A 655 9.10 -11.63 -34.63
C VAL A 655 10.25 -12.48 -34.12
N ARG A 656 10.00 -13.35 -33.14
CA ARG A 656 10.95 -14.36 -32.67
C ARG A 656 10.23 -15.67 -32.53
N HIS A 657 10.83 -16.76 -33.00
CA HIS A 657 10.34 -18.12 -32.84
C HIS A 657 11.45 -19.07 -32.40
N ARG A 658 12.62 -19.02 -33.05
CA ARG A 658 13.75 -19.93 -32.76
C ARG A 658 14.27 -19.78 -31.34
N ASP A 659 14.51 -18.55 -30.91
CA ASP A 659 15.04 -18.26 -29.57
C ASP A 659 13.92 -18.44 -28.54
N TYR A 660 12.78 -17.81 -28.83
CA TYR A 660 11.62 -17.78 -27.98
C TYR A 660 10.41 -17.28 -28.78
N PRO A 661 9.19 -17.80 -28.57
CA PRO A 661 8.02 -17.41 -29.37
C PRO A 661 7.42 -16.07 -28.91
N ALA A 662 7.47 -15.05 -29.77
CA ALA A 662 6.95 -13.72 -29.50
C ALA A 662 6.71 -12.90 -30.78
N VAL A 663 5.76 -11.96 -30.68
CA VAL A 663 5.49 -10.93 -31.70
C VAL A 663 5.45 -9.56 -31.03
N GLY A 664 5.99 -8.55 -31.66
CA GLY A 664 5.85 -7.15 -31.23
C GLY A 664 5.87 -6.17 -32.39
N ALA A 665 5.55 -4.91 -32.11
CA ALA A 665 5.58 -3.82 -33.08
C ALA A 665 6.61 -2.78 -32.65
N ALA A 666 7.72 -2.69 -33.40
CA ALA A 666 8.92 -1.98 -33.01
C ALA A 666 8.80 -0.45 -33.17
N LEU A 667 8.65 0.27 -32.05
CA LEU A 667 8.59 1.74 -32.08
C LEU A 667 9.91 2.40 -32.51
N ALA A 668 11.03 1.72 -32.29
CA ALA A 668 12.38 2.16 -32.63
C ALA A 668 13.18 0.97 -33.17
N TRP A 669 13.11 0.70 -34.48
CA TRP A 669 13.77 -0.46 -35.06
C TRP A 669 15.30 -0.31 -35.12
N ASP A 670 15.77 0.66 -35.88
CA ASP A 670 17.18 0.97 -36.15
C ASP A 670 17.55 2.41 -35.75
N ARG A 671 16.57 3.23 -35.41
CA ARG A 671 16.74 4.63 -34.99
C ARG A 671 15.86 4.97 -33.81
N PRO A 672 16.33 5.80 -32.86
CA PRO A 672 15.51 6.30 -31.78
C PRO A 672 14.34 7.14 -32.31
N ARG A 673 13.21 7.10 -31.62
CA ARG A 673 12.03 7.91 -31.91
C ARG A 673 11.89 8.99 -30.85
N VAL A 674 11.71 10.25 -31.27
CA VAL A 674 11.38 11.34 -30.34
C VAL A 674 9.88 11.56 -30.39
N VAL A 675 9.22 11.44 -29.23
CA VAL A 675 7.80 11.76 -29.06
C VAL A 675 7.72 13.14 -28.43
N ARG A 676 6.82 14.01 -28.92
CA ARG A 676 6.60 15.35 -28.37
C ARG A 676 5.29 15.36 -27.59
N ARG A 677 5.24 16.08 -26.47
CA ARG A 677 3.99 16.21 -25.69
C ARG A 677 2.83 16.79 -26.49
N ALA A 678 3.12 17.72 -27.39
CA ALA A 678 2.15 18.32 -28.31
C ALA A 678 1.71 17.39 -29.45
N ALA A 679 2.41 16.27 -29.67
CA ALA A 679 2.09 15.26 -30.68
C ALA A 679 2.33 13.85 -30.09
N PRO A 680 1.43 13.38 -29.20
CA PRO A 680 1.52 12.05 -28.59
C PRO A 680 1.61 10.92 -29.61
N LEU A 681 2.22 9.81 -29.20
CA LEU A 681 2.39 8.62 -30.04
C LEU A 681 1.25 7.63 -29.79
N THR A 682 0.28 7.53 -30.71
CA THR A 682 -0.80 6.54 -30.65
C THR A 682 -0.52 5.33 -31.55
N ARG A 683 -0.88 4.15 -31.08
CA ARG A 683 -0.89 2.89 -31.83
C ARG A 683 -2.14 2.08 -31.54
N SER A 684 -2.86 1.69 -32.58
CA SER A 684 -4.04 0.83 -32.48
C SER A 684 -3.83 -0.49 -33.25
N PHE A 685 -4.07 -1.60 -32.55
CA PHE A 685 -3.97 -2.96 -33.08
C PHE A 685 -5.32 -3.67 -33.01
N GLN A 686 -5.63 -4.45 -34.04
CA GLN A 686 -6.72 -5.43 -34.03
C GLN A 686 -6.12 -6.83 -34.10
N LEU A 687 -6.54 -7.68 -33.17
CA LEU A 687 -5.99 -9.00 -32.98
C LEU A 687 -7.12 -10.02 -33.10
N LEU A 688 -7.07 -10.93 -34.06
CA LEU A 688 -7.98 -12.07 -34.15
C LEU A 688 -7.37 -13.26 -33.40
N ILE A 689 -8.14 -13.87 -32.50
CA ILE A 689 -7.74 -15.04 -31.71
C ILE A 689 -8.71 -16.18 -32.01
N ALA A 690 -8.19 -17.24 -32.64
CA ALA A 690 -8.99 -18.35 -33.14
C ALA A 690 -8.45 -19.72 -32.70
N ASP A 691 -9.36 -20.66 -32.48
CA ASP A 691 -9.04 -22.08 -32.41
C ASP A 691 -8.65 -22.60 -33.81
N GLY A 692 -7.75 -23.58 -33.86
CA GLY A 692 -7.36 -24.18 -35.14
C GLY A 692 -6.44 -23.32 -36.00
N ARG A 693 -6.28 -23.76 -37.25
CA ARG A 693 -5.53 -23.04 -38.28
C ARG A 693 -6.52 -22.30 -39.17
N LEU A 694 -6.39 -20.99 -39.28
CA LEU A 694 -7.19 -20.21 -40.22
C LEU A 694 -6.64 -20.35 -41.64
N SER A 695 -7.52 -20.37 -42.63
CA SER A 695 -7.12 -20.29 -44.04
C SER A 695 -6.67 -18.87 -44.40
N SER A 696 -5.99 -18.71 -45.54
CA SER A 696 -5.66 -17.38 -46.05
C SER A 696 -6.92 -16.56 -46.31
N ASP A 697 -7.96 -17.19 -46.85
CA ASP A 697 -9.22 -16.53 -47.21
C ASP A 697 -9.95 -16.02 -45.96
N ASP A 698 -9.97 -16.80 -44.87
CA ASP A 698 -10.56 -16.37 -43.59
C ASP A 698 -9.87 -15.12 -43.05
N VAL A 699 -8.53 -15.10 -43.14
CA VAL A 699 -7.72 -13.98 -42.63
C VAL A 699 -7.88 -12.73 -43.50
N GLU A 700 -7.93 -12.90 -44.82
CA GLU A 700 -8.17 -11.78 -45.75
C GLU A 700 -9.58 -11.22 -45.61
N ALA A 701 -10.60 -12.08 -45.49
CA ALA A 701 -11.98 -11.67 -45.26
C ALA A 701 -12.13 -10.91 -43.94
N TRP A 702 -11.54 -11.43 -42.85
CA TRP A 702 -11.53 -10.74 -41.56
C TRP A 702 -10.81 -9.38 -41.66
N ALA A 703 -9.60 -9.35 -42.23
CA ALA A 703 -8.80 -8.13 -42.35
C ALA A 703 -9.49 -7.05 -43.21
N ALA A 704 -10.26 -7.45 -44.22
CA ALA A 704 -11.06 -6.56 -45.05
C ALA A 704 -12.30 -6.02 -44.31
N SER A 705 -13.03 -6.90 -43.60
CA SER A 705 -14.23 -6.52 -42.83
C SER A 705 -13.95 -5.55 -41.68
N ALA A 706 -12.75 -5.65 -41.10
CA ALA A 706 -12.33 -4.80 -40.00
C ALA A 706 -11.96 -3.35 -40.43
N GLY A 707 -12.14 -3.00 -41.71
CA GLY A 707 -11.90 -1.66 -42.27
C GLY A 707 -13.06 -0.67 -42.11
N SER A 708 -14.29 -1.11 -41.82
CA SER A 708 -15.42 -0.22 -41.53
C SER A 708 -15.44 0.12 -40.04
N ARG A 709 -15.15 1.38 -39.69
CA ARG A 709 -15.40 1.91 -38.34
C ARG A 709 -16.88 1.70 -38.01
N SER A 710 -17.19 1.07 -36.87
CA SER A 710 -18.56 1.03 -36.35
C SER A 710 -18.96 2.41 -35.82
N ASP A 711 -20.21 2.83 -36.02
CA ASP A 711 -20.77 4.12 -35.57
C ASP A 711 -20.56 4.40 -34.06
N ASP A 712 -20.38 3.37 -33.24
CA ASP A 712 -20.06 3.49 -31.80
C ASP A 712 -18.66 4.06 -31.52
N GLU A 713 -17.69 3.94 -32.44
CA GLU A 713 -16.34 4.51 -32.27
C GLU A 713 -16.32 6.02 -32.57
N GLN A 714 -17.22 6.51 -33.44
CA GLN A 714 -17.28 7.91 -33.86
C GLN A 714 -17.89 8.82 -32.78
N TYR A 715 -18.78 8.28 -31.93
CA TYR A 715 -19.36 8.99 -30.79
C TYR A 715 -18.37 9.27 -29.64
N HIS A 716 -17.19 8.64 -29.61
CA HIS A 716 -16.24 8.73 -28.49
C HIS A 716 -15.06 9.69 -28.70
N GLU A 717 -14.69 10.03 -29.93
CA GLU A 717 -13.75 11.14 -30.18
C GLU A 717 -14.31 12.46 -29.66
N GLU A 718 -15.62 12.69 -29.74
CA GLU A 718 -16.30 13.87 -29.18
C GLU A 718 -16.37 13.87 -27.64
N ALA A 719 -16.25 12.69 -27.00
CA ALA A 719 -16.27 12.56 -25.55
C ALA A 719 -14.88 12.70 -24.91
N LEU A 720 -13.82 12.33 -25.64
CA LEU A 720 -12.41 12.47 -25.22
C LEU A 720 -11.80 13.84 -25.52
N SER A 721 -12.46 14.66 -26.36
CA SER A 721 -12.08 16.07 -26.57
C SER A 721 -12.65 17.03 -25.51
N ARG A 722 -13.33 16.52 -24.47
CA ARG A 722 -13.84 17.25 -23.30
C ARG A 722 -13.16 16.74 -22.04
#